data_AF-A0A7J5QH51-F1
#
_entry.id   AF-A0A7J5QH51-F1
#
_cell.length_a   1.000
_cell.length_b   1.000
_cell.length_c   1.000
_cell.angle_alpha   90.00
_cell.angle_beta   90.00
_cell.angle_gamma   90.00
#
_symmetry.space_group_name_H-M   'P 1'
#
loop_
_entity.id
_entity.type
_entity.pdbx_description
1 polymer ?
#
loop_
_entity_poly.entity_id
_entity_poly.type
_entity_poly.pdbx_seq_one_letter_code
_entity_poly.pdbx_strand_id
1 'polypeptide(L)'
;MRQFWLLLFIAPFLFLSCSEDNQTPESPADADDNFITSVVMTVASQSYTAEIIDNIITITVPYTVSLNNAQVEFKYTSSATIIPDPASITDWDTERTFRVTSYNGEANDYTYKVIKDEIRYEGDVELKTTADVTAFIDTDVTVIKGDLIIGSDAEDAEELSDIAALKILKEVEGNIIIRKSYVGQDLTGLDNITSIGGLQIGTETAFATNSKLQMVSMRSLQHITGDIVVCNNQVAYVQFDNLETIDGNIIFRTSSLQSFEFPKLTTVVKDFDLQCLTSDGEPGGEITSLRIPELTKVNGRLGVNNLGKMISLEFPKLQEVGSVDFASIPIPLETLSLPELSVVNGDLNLVSSYIASDAFTSTGNNKLQEIDGLSNLSIVKGTLTISKFQVLKKLPDWSKLEQLGGLTLLRLLECSDRILDLSKVNFVPFEDNEPLISITDGTIFSKIITKEDMSQVSMFLAPSGITGSSVGIDPELNFKSIKNFKYSSNMTTDPVFQFERVYGNMEIIRGSKKGVSAPNLVSVDGYLSIETTMANNISFPKLEIVGGQLCIIGNLNAVSNYDYDFTNLKSVGCSSNPQYIKEGVINNILYGSLDFMASNKDFTFPSLEHVGGVGMTVRAVKTISCPKLQAIDGTLCAANAASLTTFNMPTLTKLSGVRFIRLTRFVDYTFFKSFVEEEQIKKEDWLVTNCGYNPTYEDMQAGRYTQQ
;
A
#
# COMPACT_ATOMS: atom_id res chain seq x y z
N MET A 1 -2.47 -2.95 78.21
CA MET A 1 -1.35 -3.80 77.77
C MET A 1 -1.58 -5.23 78.28
N ARG A 2 -1.44 -6.22 77.37
CA ARG A 2 -1.37 -7.69 77.52
C ARG A 2 -1.74 -8.40 78.86
N GLN A 3 -2.70 -9.34 78.72
CA GLN A 3 -2.81 -10.74 79.22
C GLN A 3 -2.45 -11.14 80.67
N PHE A 4 -3.41 -11.81 81.36
CA PHE A 4 -3.36 -13.12 82.06
C PHE A 4 -4.60 -13.24 83.00
N TRP A 5 -5.58 -14.13 82.77
CA TRP A 5 -5.80 -15.51 83.29
C TRP A 5 -6.09 -15.69 84.80
N LEU A 6 -7.25 -16.34 85.08
CA LEU A 6 -7.55 -17.44 86.04
C LEU A 6 -8.27 -17.22 87.41
N LEU A 7 -9.13 -18.24 87.69
CA LEU A 7 -9.74 -18.78 88.94
C LEU A 7 -11.12 -18.18 89.32
N LEU A 8 -12.29 -18.82 89.19
CA LEU A 8 -12.77 -20.21 89.41
C LEU A 8 -12.78 -20.60 90.90
N PHE A 9 -13.98 -20.89 91.46
CA PHE A 9 -14.28 -22.05 92.33
C PHE A 9 -15.78 -22.11 92.79
N ILE A 10 -16.46 -23.17 92.33
CA ILE A 10 -17.20 -24.19 93.09
C ILE A 10 -18.64 -23.95 93.64
N ALA A 11 -19.56 -24.78 93.11
CA ALA A 11 -20.90 -25.19 93.58
C ALA A 11 -20.82 -26.28 94.69
N PRO A 12 -21.85 -27.05 95.13
CA PRO A 12 -23.30 -27.05 94.86
C PRO A 12 -24.18 -27.22 96.14
N PHE A 13 -25.52 -27.32 96.01
CA PHE A 13 -26.35 -28.46 96.48
C PHE A 13 -27.87 -28.22 96.27
N LEU A 14 -28.46 -29.10 95.45
CA LEU A 14 -29.81 -29.68 95.38
C LEU A 14 -31.02 -29.04 96.10
N PHE A 15 -32.12 -28.89 95.35
CA PHE A 15 -33.49 -29.14 95.83
C PHE A 15 -34.36 -29.86 94.77
N LEU A 16 -35.21 -30.77 95.28
CA LEU A 16 -36.24 -31.59 94.65
C LEU A 16 -37.37 -30.75 94.01
N SER A 17 -37.78 -31.04 92.77
CA SER A 17 -38.92 -31.89 92.36
C SER A 17 -40.31 -31.44 92.85
N CYS A 18 -41.09 -30.87 91.92
CA CYS A 18 -42.56 -30.95 91.87
C CYS A 18 -42.96 -31.10 90.39
N SER A 19 -43.74 -32.13 90.11
CA SER A 19 -44.23 -32.54 88.79
C SER A 19 -45.58 -31.88 88.48
N GLU A 20 -45.61 -31.01 87.49
CA GLU A 20 -46.77 -30.81 86.60
C GLU A 20 -46.23 -30.86 85.16
N ASP A 21 -46.85 -31.69 84.34
CA ASP A 21 -46.52 -31.91 82.93
C ASP A 21 -46.69 -30.60 82.14
N ASN A 22 -45.61 -29.81 82.08
CA ASN A 22 -45.44 -28.75 81.09
C ASN A 22 -44.79 -29.40 79.88
N GLN A 23 -45.61 -29.80 78.90
CA GLN A 23 -45.11 -30.05 77.55
C GLN A 23 -44.48 -28.73 77.06
N THR A 24 -43.16 -28.62 77.15
CA THR A 24 -42.40 -27.67 76.34
C THR A 24 -42.81 -27.89 74.88
N PRO A 25 -43.21 -26.85 74.13
CA PRO A 25 -43.45 -27.00 72.70
C PRO A 25 -42.21 -27.66 72.09
N GLU A 26 -42.36 -28.82 71.47
CA GLU A 26 -41.25 -29.42 70.73
C GLU A 26 -40.79 -28.41 69.68
N SER A 27 -39.53 -28.02 69.76
CA SER A 27 -38.90 -27.18 68.75
C SER A 27 -39.02 -27.88 67.39
N PRO A 28 -39.46 -27.19 66.32
CA PRO A 28 -39.50 -27.77 64.99
C PRO A 28 -38.14 -28.35 64.58
N ALA A 29 -38.15 -29.42 63.78
CA ALA A 29 -36.91 -30.06 63.31
C ALA A 29 -36.02 -29.13 62.47
N ASP A 30 -36.60 -28.06 61.92
CA ASP A 30 -35.97 -27.02 61.10
C ASP A 30 -35.81 -25.69 61.87
N ALA A 31 -35.80 -25.69 63.21
CA ALA A 31 -35.86 -24.46 64.02
C ALA A 31 -34.67 -23.49 63.86
N ASP A 32 -33.52 -23.99 63.41
CA ASP A 32 -32.32 -23.19 63.12
C ASP A 32 -32.27 -22.74 61.66
N ASP A 33 -33.07 -23.34 60.78
CA ASP A 33 -33.02 -23.09 59.34
C ASP A 33 -33.70 -21.75 58.99
N ASN A 34 -33.12 -21.01 58.05
CA ASN A 34 -33.64 -19.74 57.54
C ASN A 34 -33.43 -19.63 56.02
N PHE A 35 -33.75 -20.70 55.30
CA PHE A 35 -33.44 -20.81 53.88
C PHE A 35 -34.65 -20.55 52.98
N ILE A 36 -34.40 -19.93 51.82
CA ILE A 36 -35.35 -19.92 50.70
C ILE A 36 -34.97 -21.10 49.81
N THR A 37 -35.93 -22.00 49.58
CA THR A 37 -35.68 -23.29 48.92
C THR A 37 -36.19 -23.35 47.49
N SER A 38 -37.18 -22.52 47.14
CA SER A 38 -37.70 -22.44 45.77
C SER A 38 -38.48 -21.15 45.58
N VAL A 39 -38.29 -20.49 44.44
CA VAL A 39 -39.14 -19.39 43.98
C VAL A 39 -39.53 -19.67 42.53
N VAL A 40 -40.83 -19.78 42.28
CA VAL A 40 -41.38 -19.97 40.93
C VAL A 40 -42.43 -18.90 40.69
N MET A 41 -42.29 -18.15 39.59
CA MET A 41 -43.28 -17.15 39.17
C MET A 41 -44.01 -17.62 37.93
N THR A 42 -45.32 -17.48 37.93
CA THR A 42 -46.17 -17.88 36.81
C THR A 42 -46.94 -16.67 36.28
N VAL A 43 -46.74 -16.37 35.00
CA VAL A 43 -47.40 -15.30 34.25
C VAL A 43 -47.93 -15.89 32.96
N ALA A 44 -49.17 -15.58 32.58
CA ALA A 44 -49.79 -16.07 31.34
C ALA A 44 -49.68 -17.60 31.13
N SER A 45 -49.74 -18.39 32.21
CA SER A 45 -49.59 -19.87 32.23
C SER A 45 -48.18 -20.40 31.95
N GLN A 46 -47.17 -19.54 31.84
CA GLN A 46 -45.76 -19.91 31.79
C GLN A 46 -45.10 -19.73 33.15
N SER A 47 -44.37 -20.74 33.62
CA SER A 47 -43.65 -20.70 34.90
C SER A 47 -42.15 -20.47 34.66
N TYR A 48 -41.57 -19.60 35.49
CA TYR A 48 -40.16 -19.25 35.52
C TYR A 48 -39.61 -19.61 36.90
N THR A 49 -38.63 -20.49 36.95
CA THR A 49 -37.99 -20.94 38.19
C THR A 49 -36.76 -20.09 38.45
N ALA A 50 -36.64 -19.54 39.65
CA ALA A 50 -35.48 -18.76 40.03
C ALA A 50 -34.29 -19.67 40.37
N GLU A 51 -33.09 -19.23 40.02
CA GLU A 51 -31.83 -19.78 40.50
C GLU A 51 -31.46 -19.13 41.84
N ILE A 52 -31.09 -19.94 42.84
CA ILE A 52 -30.72 -19.47 44.18
C ILE A 52 -29.28 -19.89 44.47
N ILE A 53 -28.34 -18.94 44.39
CA ILE A 53 -26.91 -19.16 44.64
C ILE A 53 -26.42 -18.04 45.57
N ASP A 54 -25.71 -18.39 46.64
CA ASP A 54 -25.11 -17.45 47.59
C ASP A 54 -26.09 -16.37 48.10
N ASN A 55 -27.30 -16.79 48.47
CA ASN A 55 -28.42 -15.94 48.89
C ASN A 55 -28.91 -14.91 47.83
N ILE A 56 -28.58 -15.09 46.55
CA ILE A 56 -29.17 -14.29 45.46
C ILE A 56 -30.21 -15.15 44.76
N ILE A 57 -31.45 -14.64 44.70
CA ILE A 57 -32.56 -15.22 43.95
C ILE A 57 -32.62 -14.52 42.60
N THR A 58 -32.22 -15.20 41.54
CA THR A 58 -32.22 -14.65 40.18
C THR A 58 -33.33 -15.30 39.37
N ILE A 59 -34.29 -14.51 38.89
CA ILE A 59 -35.30 -14.97 37.94
C ILE A 59 -35.02 -14.38 36.57
N THR A 60 -34.82 -15.25 35.59
CA THR A 60 -34.57 -14.85 34.20
C THR A 60 -35.84 -15.03 33.40
N VAL A 61 -36.31 -13.96 32.75
CA VAL A 61 -37.51 -13.96 31.91
C VAL A 61 -37.24 -13.22 30.61
N PRO A 62 -37.95 -13.55 29.51
CA PRO A 62 -37.87 -12.76 28.28
C PRO A 62 -38.15 -11.27 28.55
N TYR A 63 -37.52 -10.37 27.81
CA TYR A 63 -37.64 -8.93 28.04
C TYR A 63 -39.09 -8.40 27.95
N THR A 64 -39.96 -9.10 27.21
CA THR A 64 -41.39 -8.76 27.07
C THR A 64 -42.25 -9.18 28.26
N VAL A 65 -41.74 -10.06 29.13
CA VAL A 65 -42.51 -10.60 30.25
C VAL A 65 -42.35 -9.71 31.47
N SER A 66 -43.43 -9.02 31.87
CA SER A 66 -43.51 -8.37 33.19
C SER A 66 -43.90 -9.40 34.24
N LEU A 67 -43.17 -9.41 35.37
CA LEU A 67 -43.51 -10.25 36.52
C LEU A 67 -44.52 -9.58 37.45
N ASN A 68 -44.97 -8.37 37.13
CA ASN A 68 -45.97 -7.68 37.93
C ASN A 68 -47.29 -8.47 37.96
N ASN A 69 -47.79 -8.70 39.18
CA ASN A 69 -48.95 -9.52 39.51
C ASN A 69 -48.79 -11.00 39.12
N ALA A 70 -47.55 -11.50 39.01
CA ALA A 70 -47.29 -12.92 38.84
C ALA A 70 -47.91 -13.74 39.99
N GLN A 71 -48.37 -14.95 39.66
CA GLN A 71 -48.65 -15.96 40.68
C GLN A 71 -47.32 -16.50 41.18
N VAL A 72 -47.04 -16.40 42.48
CA VAL A 72 -45.73 -16.75 43.03
C VAL A 72 -45.84 -17.92 43.99
N GLU A 73 -45.12 -18.99 43.69
CA GLU A 73 -44.83 -20.07 44.63
C GLU A 73 -43.48 -19.76 45.30
N PHE A 74 -43.53 -19.26 46.54
CA PHE A 74 -42.37 -18.83 47.29
C PHE A 74 -42.18 -19.74 48.52
N LYS A 75 -41.24 -20.69 48.44
CA LYS A 75 -40.97 -21.67 49.50
C LYS A 75 -39.74 -21.27 50.30
N TYR A 76 -39.90 -21.26 51.61
CA TYR A 76 -38.85 -21.04 52.59
C TYR A 76 -39.03 -22.00 53.78
N THR A 77 -38.07 -22.06 54.69
CA THR A 77 -38.14 -22.90 55.90
C THR A 77 -39.49 -22.73 56.59
N SER A 78 -40.17 -23.84 56.90
CA SER A 78 -41.58 -23.81 57.32
C SER A 78 -41.79 -23.19 58.71
N SER A 79 -40.80 -23.32 59.60
CA SER A 79 -40.83 -22.71 60.94
C SER A 79 -40.26 -21.28 60.99
N ALA A 80 -39.72 -20.76 59.89
CA ALA A 80 -39.16 -19.41 59.81
C ALA A 80 -40.21 -18.33 59.51
N THR A 81 -39.85 -17.07 59.75
CA THR A 81 -40.62 -15.89 59.31
C THR A 81 -39.87 -15.17 58.18
N ILE A 82 -40.58 -14.56 57.24
CA ILE A 82 -40.00 -13.84 56.10
C ILE A 82 -40.55 -12.42 55.99
N ILE A 83 -39.68 -11.44 55.73
CA ILE A 83 -40.06 -10.03 55.54
C ILE A 83 -39.33 -9.47 54.31
N PRO A 84 -40.03 -8.78 53.38
CA PRO A 84 -41.48 -8.61 53.30
C PRO A 84 -42.20 -9.94 53.03
N ASP A 85 -43.49 -10.03 53.39
CA ASP A 85 -44.33 -11.19 53.07
C ASP A 85 -44.48 -11.31 51.53
N PRO A 86 -43.98 -12.39 50.90
CA PRO A 86 -44.10 -12.61 49.46
C PRO A 86 -45.54 -12.48 48.94
N ALA A 87 -46.55 -12.92 49.71
CA ALA A 87 -47.96 -12.87 49.29
C ALA A 87 -48.52 -11.44 49.17
N SER A 88 -47.86 -10.45 49.78
CA SER A 88 -48.27 -9.04 49.75
C SER A 88 -47.69 -8.27 48.55
N ILE A 89 -46.79 -8.88 47.77
CA ILE A 89 -46.05 -8.22 46.70
C ILE A 89 -46.77 -8.37 45.37
N THR A 90 -46.94 -7.25 44.66
CA THR A 90 -47.53 -7.20 43.32
C THR A 90 -46.56 -6.68 42.26
N ASP A 91 -45.69 -5.74 42.58
CA ASP A 91 -44.57 -5.37 41.71
C ASP A 91 -43.45 -6.38 41.94
N TRP A 92 -43.22 -7.31 41.02
CA TRP A 92 -42.13 -8.28 41.10
C TRP A 92 -41.02 -7.99 40.08
N ASP A 93 -41.16 -6.97 39.25
CA ASP A 93 -40.06 -6.53 38.38
C ASP A 93 -39.00 -5.74 39.16
N THR A 94 -39.33 -5.20 40.32
CA THR A 94 -38.40 -4.44 41.17
C THR A 94 -37.53 -5.33 42.07
N GLU A 95 -36.21 -5.15 41.98
CA GLU A 95 -35.19 -5.75 42.87
C GLU A 95 -35.48 -5.43 44.35
N ARG A 96 -35.31 -6.42 45.24
CA ARG A 96 -35.55 -6.27 46.69
C ARG A 96 -34.79 -7.29 47.53
N THR A 97 -34.84 -7.09 48.84
CA THR A 97 -34.27 -8.03 49.82
C THR A 97 -35.36 -8.70 50.64
N PHE A 98 -35.24 -10.01 50.83
CA PHE A 98 -36.04 -10.82 51.75
C PHE A 98 -35.18 -11.24 52.94
N ARG A 99 -35.63 -10.94 54.16
CA ARG A 99 -35.02 -11.44 55.40
C ARG A 99 -35.81 -12.64 55.89
N VAL A 100 -35.19 -13.81 55.93
CA VAL A 100 -35.74 -15.02 56.54
C VAL A 100 -35.15 -15.16 57.94
N THR A 101 -35.98 -15.25 58.97
CA THR A 101 -35.57 -15.40 60.37
C THR A 101 -36.04 -16.76 60.89
N SER A 102 -35.11 -17.61 61.30
CA SER A 102 -35.39 -18.95 61.83
C SER A 102 -36.25 -18.88 63.10
N TYR A 103 -36.84 -20.01 63.50
CA TYR A 103 -37.62 -20.10 64.75
C TYR A 103 -36.80 -19.64 65.97
N ASN A 104 -35.49 -19.94 65.98
CA ASN A 104 -34.56 -19.55 67.04
C ASN A 104 -33.99 -18.12 66.92
N GLY A 105 -34.38 -17.36 65.88
CA GLY A 105 -34.09 -15.93 65.76
C GLY A 105 -32.86 -15.56 64.92
N GLU A 106 -32.18 -16.52 64.30
CA GLU A 106 -31.10 -16.22 63.35
C GLU A 106 -31.67 -15.78 61.99
N ALA A 107 -31.16 -14.69 61.44
CA ALA A 107 -31.64 -14.11 60.19
C ALA A 107 -30.65 -14.34 59.03
N ASN A 108 -31.19 -14.61 57.85
CA ASN A 108 -30.46 -14.70 56.59
C ASN A 108 -31.16 -13.83 55.53
N ASP A 109 -30.38 -13.00 54.84
CA ASP A 109 -30.86 -12.02 53.87
C ASP A 109 -30.63 -12.51 52.45
N TYR A 110 -31.68 -12.47 51.63
CA TYR A 110 -31.66 -12.85 50.23
C TYR A 110 -31.97 -11.66 49.33
N THR A 111 -31.17 -11.44 48.29
CA THR A 111 -31.47 -10.41 47.28
C THR A 111 -32.16 -11.04 46.08
N TYR A 112 -33.35 -10.56 45.77
CA TYR A 112 -34.13 -10.93 44.60
C TYR A 112 -33.86 -9.99 43.42
N LYS A 113 -33.54 -10.55 42.25
CA LYS A 113 -33.25 -9.82 41.02
C LYS A 113 -33.96 -10.46 39.82
N VAL A 114 -34.41 -9.61 38.91
CA VAL A 114 -34.97 -10.02 37.61
C VAL A 114 -33.95 -9.73 36.52
N ILE A 115 -33.60 -10.75 35.74
CA ILE A 115 -32.82 -10.60 34.52
C ILE A 115 -33.80 -10.68 33.35
N LYS A 116 -33.81 -9.64 32.52
CA LYS A 116 -34.52 -9.64 31.24
C LYS A 116 -33.59 -10.21 30.18
N ASP A 117 -33.94 -11.36 29.62
CA ASP A 117 -33.19 -12.01 28.56
C ASP A 117 -33.77 -11.68 27.17
N GLU A 118 -32.88 -11.58 26.20
CA GLU A 118 -33.22 -11.30 24.80
C GLU A 118 -33.79 -12.54 24.12
N ILE A 119 -34.71 -12.35 23.18
CA ILE A 119 -35.30 -13.45 22.41
C ILE A 119 -34.48 -13.67 21.15
N ARG A 120 -33.95 -14.89 20.99
CA ARG A 120 -32.99 -15.27 19.94
C ARG A 120 -33.67 -16.14 18.88
N TYR A 121 -33.43 -15.81 17.61
CA TYR A 121 -33.82 -16.65 16.48
C TYR A 121 -32.59 -17.36 15.89
N GLU A 122 -32.69 -18.69 15.79
CA GLU A 122 -31.64 -19.53 15.20
C GLU A 122 -31.79 -19.60 13.67
N GLY A 123 -30.73 -19.22 12.95
CA GLY A 123 -30.70 -19.18 11.49
C GLY A 123 -31.08 -17.81 10.90
N ASP A 124 -31.29 -17.81 9.58
CA ASP A 124 -31.51 -16.59 8.80
C ASP A 124 -32.98 -16.16 8.82
N VAL A 125 -33.20 -14.84 8.78
CA VAL A 125 -34.52 -14.20 8.69
C VAL A 125 -34.63 -13.49 7.35
N GLU A 126 -35.63 -13.84 6.55
CA GLU A 126 -35.88 -13.23 5.23
C GLU A 126 -37.22 -12.49 5.23
N LEU A 127 -37.18 -11.17 5.03
CA LEU A 127 -38.32 -10.26 5.05
C LEU A 127 -38.56 -9.70 3.65
N LYS A 128 -39.39 -10.37 2.84
CA LYS A 128 -39.64 -9.98 1.43
C LYS A 128 -40.72 -8.92 1.30
N THR A 129 -41.70 -8.96 2.20
CA THR A 129 -42.93 -8.19 2.13
C THR A 129 -43.24 -7.51 3.47
N THR A 130 -44.19 -6.57 3.46
CA THR A 130 -44.69 -5.92 4.69
C THR A 130 -45.34 -6.93 5.65
N ALA A 131 -45.95 -8.00 5.10
CA ALA A 131 -46.53 -9.07 5.89
C ALA A 131 -45.43 -9.86 6.64
N ASP A 132 -44.29 -10.12 6.00
CA ASP A 132 -43.17 -10.81 6.65
C ASP A 132 -42.59 -9.98 7.79
N VAL A 133 -42.46 -8.65 7.60
CA VAL A 133 -42.04 -7.73 8.68
C VAL A 133 -43.02 -7.82 9.85
N THR A 134 -44.32 -7.75 9.59
CA THR A 134 -45.35 -7.82 10.66
C THR A 134 -45.27 -9.16 11.41
N ALA A 135 -45.19 -10.27 10.68
CA ALA A 135 -45.07 -11.61 11.26
C ALA A 135 -43.78 -11.78 12.08
N PHE A 136 -42.67 -11.17 11.65
CA PHE A 136 -41.41 -11.18 12.41
C PHE A 136 -41.55 -10.39 13.73
N ILE A 137 -42.17 -9.22 13.71
CA ILE A 137 -42.37 -8.42 14.93
C ILE A 137 -43.23 -9.15 15.96
N ASP A 138 -44.23 -9.92 15.52
CA ASP A 138 -45.07 -10.74 16.41
C ASP A 138 -44.30 -11.88 17.12
N THR A 139 -43.04 -12.14 16.75
CA THR A 139 -42.17 -13.11 17.44
C THR A 139 -41.42 -12.54 18.64
N ASP A 140 -41.42 -11.21 18.81
CA ASP A 140 -40.63 -10.49 19.80
C ASP A 140 -39.11 -10.78 19.75
N VAL A 141 -38.59 -11.32 18.65
CA VAL A 141 -37.15 -11.58 18.48
C VAL A 141 -36.37 -10.27 18.46
N THR A 142 -35.31 -10.21 19.28
CA THR A 142 -34.40 -9.06 19.37
C THR A 142 -32.99 -9.38 18.91
N VAL A 143 -32.63 -10.66 18.81
CA VAL A 143 -31.32 -11.13 18.36
C VAL A 143 -31.48 -12.19 17.28
N ILE A 144 -30.84 -11.99 16.13
CA ILE A 144 -30.81 -12.97 15.04
C ILE A 144 -29.42 -13.62 14.99
N LYS A 145 -29.35 -14.95 15.02
CA LYS A 145 -28.09 -15.71 14.99
C LYS A 145 -27.52 -15.90 13.57
N GLY A 146 -28.38 -15.81 12.56
CA GLY A 146 -27.97 -15.83 11.15
C GLY A 146 -28.07 -14.45 10.48
N ASP A 147 -28.27 -14.46 9.18
CA ASP A 147 -28.43 -13.25 8.37
C ASP A 147 -29.84 -12.64 8.51
N LEU A 148 -29.92 -11.31 8.41
CA LEU A 148 -31.17 -10.58 8.20
C LEU A 148 -31.23 -10.09 6.74
N ILE A 149 -32.13 -10.67 5.95
CA ILE A 149 -32.29 -10.38 4.53
C ILE A 149 -33.56 -9.55 4.34
N ILE A 150 -33.44 -8.34 3.79
CA ILE A 150 -34.55 -7.39 3.59
C ILE A 150 -34.78 -7.19 2.09
N GLY A 151 -35.99 -7.51 1.64
CA GLY A 151 -36.41 -7.51 0.25
C GLY A 151 -36.06 -8.80 -0.51
N SER A 152 -36.25 -8.78 -1.82
CA SER A 152 -35.97 -9.90 -2.73
C SER A 152 -35.37 -9.41 -4.06
N ASP A 153 -34.64 -10.28 -4.74
CA ASP A 153 -34.11 -10.05 -6.09
C ASP A 153 -34.99 -10.62 -7.21
N ALA A 154 -36.13 -11.26 -6.87
CA ALA A 154 -37.07 -11.76 -7.86
C ALA A 154 -37.61 -10.61 -8.75
N GLU A 155 -37.83 -10.89 -10.04
CA GLU A 155 -38.27 -9.87 -11.00
C GLU A 155 -39.65 -9.28 -10.68
N ASP A 156 -40.52 -10.09 -10.06
CA ASP A 156 -41.89 -9.79 -9.68
C ASP A 156 -42.07 -9.60 -8.16
N ALA A 157 -40.97 -9.37 -7.43
CA ALA A 157 -41.00 -9.14 -5.99
C ALA A 157 -41.85 -7.91 -5.62
N GLU A 158 -42.61 -8.02 -4.52
CA GLU A 158 -43.32 -6.89 -3.93
C GLU A 158 -42.33 -5.84 -3.40
N GLU A 159 -42.66 -4.57 -3.57
CA GLU A 159 -41.88 -3.46 -3.03
C GLU A 159 -42.01 -3.40 -1.50
N LEU A 160 -40.89 -3.42 -0.79
CA LEU A 160 -40.84 -3.24 0.65
C LEU A 160 -40.25 -1.86 0.96
N SER A 161 -41.03 -0.97 1.59
CA SER A 161 -40.59 0.42 1.85
C SER A 161 -40.41 0.77 3.32
N ASP A 162 -41.08 0.08 4.23
CA ASP A 162 -41.11 0.40 5.66
C ASP A 162 -40.60 -0.78 6.48
N ILE A 163 -39.51 -0.54 7.18
CA ILE A 163 -38.89 -1.46 8.14
C ILE A 163 -38.73 -0.81 9.52
N ALA A 164 -39.39 0.32 9.79
CA ALA A 164 -39.24 1.08 11.03
C ALA A 164 -39.60 0.26 12.28
N ALA A 165 -40.46 -0.75 12.14
CA ALA A 165 -40.82 -1.67 13.20
C ALA A 165 -39.64 -2.54 13.68
N LEU A 166 -38.61 -2.76 12.84
CA LEU A 166 -37.42 -3.54 13.19
C LEU A 166 -36.56 -2.92 14.30
N LYS A 167 -36.92 -1.73 14.80
CA LYS A 167 -36.28 -1.06 15.95
C LYS A 167 -36.24 -1.92 17.23
N ILE A 168 -36.97 -3.02 17.28
CA ILE A 168 -36.88 -3.98 18.39
C ILE A 168 -35.52 -4.69 18.40
N LEU A 169 -34.90 -4.88 17.23
CA LEU A 169 -33.64 -5.60 17.08
C LEU A 169 -32.49 -4.89 17.81
N LYS A 170 -31.65 -5.71 18.43
CA LYS A 170 -30.44 -5.32 19.18
C LYS A 170 -29.17 -5.84 18.52
N GLU A 171 -29.24 -7.02 17.91
CA GLU A 171 -28.06 -7.69 17.35
C GLU A 171 -28.44 -8.61 16.19
N VAL A 172 -27.55 -8.70 15.20
CA VAL A 172 -27.62 -9.68 14.10
C VAL A 172 -26.23 -10.31 13.99
N GLU A 173 -26.03 -11.54 14.43
CA GLU A 173 -24.70 -12.16 14.40
C GLU A 173 -24.20 -12.42 12.97
N GLY A 174 -25.12 -12.59 12.02
CA GLY A 174 -24.82 -12.64 10.58
C GLY A 174 -24.90 -11.27 9.90
N ASN A 175 -24.99 -11.29 8.57
CA ASN A 175 -25.04 -10.09 7.75
C ASN A 175 -26.46 -9.52 7.67
N ILE A 176 -26.55 -8.19 7.61
CA ILE A 176 -27.73 -7.50 7.10
C ILE A 176 -27.59 -7.33 5.60
N ILE A 177 -28.49 -7.92 4.81
CA ILE A 177 -28.46 -7.93 3.34
C ILE A 177 -29.68 -7.20 2.80
N ILE A 178 -29.46 -6.09 2.08
CA ILE A 178 -30.52 -5.32 1.41
C ILE A 178 -30.60 -5.73 -0.06
N ARG A 179 -31.76 -6.26 -0.45
CA ARG A 179 -32.05 -6.77 -1.80
C ARG A 179 -32.81 -5.75 -2.65
N LYS A 180 -32.91 -6.03 -3.95
CA LYS A 180 -33.45 -5.10 -4.96
C LYS A 180 -34.85 -4.55 -4.66
N SER A 181 -35.76 -5.36 -4.12
CA SER A 181 -37.15 -4.94 -3.89
C SER A 181 -37.35 -3.99 -2.70
N TYR A 182 -36.30 -3.73 -1.90
CA TYR A 182 -36.36 -2.69 -0.88
C TYR A 182 -36.35 -1.29 -1.52
N VAL A 183 -37.41 -0.51 -1.32
CA VAL A 183 -37.60 0.83 -1.90
C VAL A 183 -37.70 1.92 -0.84
N GLY A 184 -37.29 1.63 0.39
CA GLY A 184 -37.15 2.64 1.45
C GLY A 184 -36.08 3.69 1.09
N GLN A 185 -36.24 4.89 1.66
CA GLN A 185 -35.29 6.00 1.43
C GLN A 185 -34.02 5.88 2.27
N ASP A 186 -34.12 5.18 3.38
CA ASP A 186 -33.08 5.00 4.37
C ASP A 186 -33.20 3.62 5.05
N LEU A 187 -32.40 3.36 6.08
CA LEU A 187 -32.45 2.15 6.90
C LEU A 187 -33.08 2.39 8.28
N THR A 188 -33.94 3.41 8.39
CA THR A 188 -34.64 3.73 9.64
C THR A 188 -35.43 2.51 10.11
N GLY A 189 -35.13 2.06 11.32
CA GLY A 189 -35.58 0.77 11.85
C GLY A 189 -34.42 -0.10 12.33
N LEU A 190 -33.23 0.08 11.75
CA LEU A 190 -32.03 -0.66 12.16
C LEU A 190 -31.14 0.11 13.16
N ASP A 191 -31.52 1.34 13.52
CA ASP A 191 -30.71 2.26 14.34
C ASP A 191 -30.42 1.78 15.77
N ASN A 192 -31.19 0.82 16.30
CA ASN A 192 -31.03 0.30 17.66
C ASN A 192 -30.05 -0.88 17.76
N ILE A 193 -29.60 -1.40 16.62
CA ILE A 193 -28.68 -2.54 16.56
C ILE A 193 -27.28 -2.07 16.96
N THR A 194 -26.63 -2.79 17.87
CA THR A 194 -25.30 -2.46 18.38
C THR A 194 -24.17 -3.29 17.79
N SER A 195 -24.47 -4.48 17.26
CA SER A 195 -23.50 -5.40 16.65
C SER A 195 -24.09 -6.10 15.45
N ILE A 196 -23.31 -6.22 14.37
CA ILE A 196 -23.65 -7.03 13.20
C ILE A 196 -22.48 -7.89 12.69
N GLY A 197 -22.80 -8.99 12.02
CA GLY A 197 -21.85 -9.76 11.22
C GLY A 197 -21.31 -8.98 10.01
N GLY A 198 -22.16 -8.20 9.35
CA GLY A 198 -21.77 -7.38 8.21
C GLY A 198 -22.96 -6.64 7.60
N LEU A 199 -22.69 -5.74 6.66
CA LEU A 199 -23.73 -5.00 5.93
C LEU A 199 -23.49 -5.12 4.43
N GLN A 200 -24.48 -5.61 3.70
CA GLN A 200 -24.40 -5.80 2.26
C GLN A 200 -25.54 -5.11 1.52
N ILE A 201 -25.16 -4.20 0.62
CA ILE A 201 -26.06 -3.51 -0.33
C ILE A 201 -25.39 -3.62 -1.70
N GLY A 202 -25.81 -4.60 -2.49
CA GLY A 202 -25.13 -4.99 -3.73
C GLY A 202 -23.93 -5.90 -3.46
N THR A 203 -22.97 -5.91 -4.38
CA THR A 203 -21.72 -6.66 -4.25
C THR A 203 -20.60 -5.86 -4.89
N GLU A 204 -19.36 -6.27 -4.66
CA GLU A 204 -18.19 -5.65 -5.28
C GLU A 204 -18.24 -5.57 -6.81
N THR A 205 -18.90 -6.54 -7.46
CA THR A 205 -18.98 -6.66 -8.91
C THR A 205 -20.36 -6.32 -9.48
N ALA A 206 -21.36 -6.09 -8.64
CA ALA A 206 -22.73 -5.80 -9.08
C ALA A 206 -23.38 -4.76 -8.16
N PHE A 207 -23.67 -3.59 -8.73
CA PHE A 207 -24.32 -2.48 -8.03
C PHE A 207 -25.78 -2.82 -7.75
N ALA A 208 -26.22 -2.50 -6.54
CA ALA A 208 -27.61 -2.55 -6.15
C ALA A 208 -28.43 -1.50 -6.92
N THR A 209 -29.67 -1.85 -7.26
CA THR A 209 -30.58 -1.01 -8.06
C THR A 209 -31.66 -0.35 -7.21
N ASN A 210 -31.50 -0.26 -5.89
CA ASN A 210 -32.46 0.40 -4.99
C ASN A 210 -32.48 1.91 -5.29
N SER A 211 -33.39 2.32 -6.17
CA SER A 211 -33.41 3.66 -6.76
C SER A 211 -33.78 4.79 -5.78
N LYS A 212 -34.35 4.44 -4.63
CA LYS A 212 -34.79 5.39 -3.60
C LYS A 212 -33.87 5.44 -2.37
N LEU A 213 -32.99 4.46 -2.19
CA LEU A 213 -32.15 4.34 -1.00
C LEU A 213 -31.01 5.38 -1.05
N GLN A 214 -31.19 6.48 -0.32
CA GLN A 214 -30.26 7.61 -0.30
C GLN A 214 -29.41 7.66 0.96
N MET A 215 -29.88 7.08 2.06
CA MET A 215 -29.19 7.12 3.35
C MET A 215 -28.94 5.73 3.91
N VAL A 216 -27.69 5.47 4.28
CA VAL A 216 -27.28 4.27 5.02
C VAL A 216 -26.86 4.72 6.40
N SER A 217 -27.70 4.43 7.40
CA SER A 217 -27.44 4.81 8.79
C SER A 217 -27.78 3.72 9.78
N MET A 218 -26.91 3.54 10.77
CA MET A 218 -27.15 2.68 11.94
C MET A 218 -26.49 3.33 13.17
N ARG A 219 -27.20 4.25 13.81
CA ARG A 219 -26.58 5.18 14.77
C ARG A 219 -26.08 4.54 16.07
N SER A 220 -26.69 3.45 16.52
CA SER A 220 -26.24 2.74 17.75
C SER A 220 -25.19 1.66 17.48
N LEU A 221 -24.84 1.40 16.23
CA LEU A 221 -23.89 0.34 15.86
C LEU A 221 -22.51 0.66 16.42
N GLN A 222 -21.89 -0.29 17.12
CA GLN A 222 -20.62 -0.14 17.82
C GLN A 222 -19.50 -1.00 17.21
N HIS A 223 -19.86 -2.18 16.70
CA HIS A 223 -18.91 -3.15 16.17
C HIS A 223 -19.49 -3.93 14.97
N ILE A 224 -18.61 -4.30 14.04
CA ILE A 224 -18.91 -5.18 12.91
C ILE A 224 -17.82 -6.25 12.81
N THR A 225 -18.20 -7.54 12.83
CA THR A 225 -17.23 -8.65 12.79
C THR A 225 -16.78 -9.03 11.37
N GLY A 226 -17.52 -8.60 10.35
CA GLY A 226 -17.23 -8.84 8.93
C GLY A 226 -17.18 -7.53 8.14
N ASP A 227 -17.67 -7.57 6.90
CA ASP A 227 -17.48 -6.50 5.92
C ASP A 227 -18.69 -5.53 5.87
N ILE A 228 -18.44 -4.26 5.58
CA ILE A 228 -19.43 -3.34 5.02
C ILE A 228 -19.19 -3.28 3.51
N VAL A 229 -20.18 -3.69 2.71
CA VAL A 229 -20.17 -3.59 1.25
C VAL A 229 -21.40 -2.84 0.79
N VAL A 230 -21.22 -1.59 0.36
CA VAL A 230 -22.27 -0.73 -0.17
C VAL A 230 -21.89 -0.28 -1.59
N CYS A 231 -22.41 -0.99 -2.58
CA CYS A 231 -22.24 -0.68 -3.99
C CYS A 231 -23.58 -0.23 -4.56
N ASN A 232 -23.89 1.06 -4.47
CA ASN A 232 -25.17 1.63 -4.89
C ASN A 232 -25.00 3.10 -5.29
N ASN A 233 -25.41 3.46 -6.51
CA ASN A 233 -25.23 4.81 -7.07
C ASN A 233 -26.17 5.88 -6.50
N GLN A 234 -27.17 5.52 -5.70
CA GLN A 234 -28.12 6.46 -5.08
C GLN A 234 -27.73 6.88 -3.67
N VAL A 235 -26.87 6.11 -3.00
CA VAL A 235 -26.44 6.41 -1.63
C VAL A 235 -25.67 7.73 -1.61
N ALA A 236 -26.25 8.71 -0.95
CA ALA A 236 -25.76 10.08 -0.80
C ALA A 236 -25.28 10.35 0.64
N TYR A 237 -25.84 9.68 1.64
CA TYR A 237 -25.50 9.92 3.05
C TYR A 237 -25.14 8.60 3.74
N VAL A 238 -24.01 8.59 4.44
CA VAL A 238 -23.57 7.45 5.26
C VAL A 238 -23.30 7.96 6.67
N GLN A 239 -23.91 7.33 7.69
CA GLN A 239 -23.81 7.79 9.08
C GLN A 239 -23.76 6.62 10.08
N PHE A 240 -22.63 6.48 10.80
CA PHE A 240 -22.44 5.52 11.88
C PHE A 240 -21.88 6.21 13.14
N ASP A 241 -22.77 6.77 13.96
CA ASP A 241 -22.40 7.68 15.08
C ASP A 241 -21.53 7.02 16.18
N ASN A 242 -21.72 5.72 16.42
CA ASN A 242 -21.09 5.00 17.52
C ASN A 242 -20.14 3.88 17.08
N LEU A 243 -19.90 3.70 15.79
CA LEU A 243 -19.12 2.58 15.29
C LEU A 243 -17.64 2.79 15.58
N GLU A 244 -17.05 1.93 16.40
CA GLU A 244 -15.66 2.07 16.88
C GLU A 244 -14.69 1.18 16.09
N THR A 245 -15.13 -0.01 15.70
CA THR A 245 -14.26 -1.04 15.10
C THR A 245 -14.98 -1.86 14.04
N ILE A 246 -14.24 -2.23 13.00
CA ILE A 246 -14.68 -3.15 11.93
C ILE A 246 -13.58 -4.17 11.68
N ASP A 247 -13.92 -5.45 11.84
CA ASP A 247 -12.98 -6.57 11.67
C ASP A 247 -12.77 -6.97 10.19
N GLY A 248 -13.71 -6.60 9.32
CA GLY A 248 -13.62 -6.79 7.88
C GLY A 248 -13.21 -5.54 7.11
N ASN A 249 -13.67 -5.50 5.87
CA ASN A 249 -13.46 -4.41 4.92
C ASN A 249 -14.56 -3.35 5.03
N ILE A 250 -14.21 -2.11 4.73
CA ILE A 250 -15.15 -1.06 4.33
C ILE A 250 -15.06 -0.92 2.81
N ILE A 251 -16.15 -1.15 2.08
CA ILE A 251 -16.21 -0.99 0.63
C ILE A 251 -17.44 -0.16 0.28
N PHE A 252 -17.22 1.09 -0.13
CA PHE A 252 -18.26 1.98 -0.62
C PHE A 252 -17.98 2.35 -2.08
N ARG A 253 -18.91 2.00 -2.97
CA ARG A 253 -18.90 2.37 -4.39
C ARG A 253 -20.22 3.03 -4.74
N THR A 254 -20.19 4.33 -5.05
CA THR A 254 -21.37 5.15 -5.37
C THR A 254 -21.00 6.24 -6.38
N SER A 255 -21.97 6.93 -6.96
CA SER A 255 -21.74 8.12 -7.80
C SER A 255 -22.23 9.41 -7.15
N SER A 256 -22.97 9.32 -6.04
CA SER A 256 -23.84 10.41 -5.54
C SER A 256 -23.52 10.86 -4.11
N LEU A 257 -22.41 10.38 -3.54
CA LEU A 257 -22.05 10.64 -2.14
C LEU A 257 -21.96 12.14 -1.82
N GLN A 258 -22.61 12.57 -0.74
CA GLN A 258 -22.63 13.93 -0.22
C GLN A 258 -22.04 14.02 1.20
N SER A 259 -22.32 13.04 2.07
CA SER A 259 -21.74 12.93 3.41
C SER A 259 -21.31 11.50 3.74
N PHE A 260 -20.25 11.37 4.53
CA PHE A 260 -19.67 10.10 4.96
C PHE A 260 -19.11 10.23 6.38
N GLU A 261 -19.87 9.75 7.38
CA GLU A 261 -19.63 10.05 8.79
C GLU A 261 -19.36 8.80 9.62
N PHE A 262 -18.13 8.71 10.12
CA PHE A 262 -17.66 7.69 11.07
C PHE A 262 -16.92 8.39 12.24
N PRO A 263 -17.63 9.14 13.09
CA PRO A 263 -17.01 10.01 14.09
C PRO A 263 -16.25 9.28 15.21
N LYS A 264 -16.53 7.99 15.46
CA LYS A 264 -15.86 7.18 16.49
C LYS A 264 -15.01 6.04 15.95
N LEU A 265 -14.93 5.86 14.64
CA LEU A 265 -14.20 4.73 14.06
C LEU A 265 -12.72 4.88 14.36
N THR A 266 -12.16 3.90 15.07
CA THR A 266 -10.75 3.88 15.48
C THR A 266 -9.92 2.91 14.65
N THR A 267 -10.48 1.75 14.29
CA THR A 267 -9.74 0.65 13.65
C THR A 267 -10.54 -0.02 12.55
N VAL A 268 -9.88 -0.26 11.42
CA VAL A 268 -10.33 -1.19 10.36
C VAL A 268 -9.29 -2.30 10.22
N VAL A 269 -9.70 -3.55 10.43
CA VAL A 269 -8.78 -4.71 10.49
C VAL A 269 -8.39 -5.21 9.09
N LYS A 270 -9.14 -4.86 8.04
CA LYS A 270 -8.74 -5.08 6.64
C LYS A 270 -8.67 -3.76 5.88
N ASP A 271 -9.32 -3.66 4.72
CA ASP A 271 -9.23 -2.52 3.82
C ASP A 271 -10.33 -1.48 4.11
N PHE A 272 -9.98 -0.21 3.95
CA PHE A 272 -10.92 0.89 3.80
C PHE A 272 -10.88 1.35 2.34
N ASP A 273 -11.93 1.11 1.57
CA ASP A 273 -12.05 1.51 0.17
C ASP A 273 -13.31 2.36 -0.05
N LEU A 274 -13.10 3.64 -0.34
CA LEU A 274 -14.15 4.56 -0.75
C LEU A 274 -13.90 5.03 -2.17
N GLN A 275 -14.82 4.70 -3.07
CA GLN A 275 -14.75 5.05 -4.48
C GLN A 275 -16.03 5.74 -4.97
N CYS A 276 -15.84 6.88 -5.66
CA CYS A 276 -16.94 7.59 -6.32
C CYS A 276 -16.80 7.59 -7.84
N LEU A 277 -17.51 6.73 -8.57
CA LEU A 277 -17.43 6.67 -10.04
C LEU A 277 -18.81 6.85 -10.66
N THR A 278 -18.88 7.64 -11.74
CA THR A 278 -20.07 7.71 -12.58
C THR A 278 -20.18 6.47 -13.48
N SER A 279 -21.33 6.30 -14.14
CA SER A 279 -21.53 5.22 -15.13
C SER A 279 -20.51 5.24 -16.27
N ASP A 280 -19.95 6.41 -16.56
CA ASP A 280 -19.00 6.62 -17.66
C ASP A 280 -17.54 6.40 -17.22
N GLY A 281 -17.32 6.02 -15.95
CA GLY A 281 -15.98 5.79 -15.39
C GLY A 281 -15.25 7.06 -14.95
N GLU A 282 -15.94 8.19 -14.88
CA GLU A 282 -15.37 9.47 -14.45
C GLU A 282 -15.51 9.67 -12.92
N PRO A 283 -14.61 10.45 -12.30
CA PRO A 283 -14.75 10.86 -10.90
C PRO A 283 -16.11 11.47 -10.58
N GLY A 284 -16.82 10.91 -9.60
CA GLY A 284 -18.17 11.29 -9.19
C GLY A 284 -18.26 11.84 -7.77
N GLY A 285 -19.47 11.91 -7.23
CA GLY A 285 -19.74 12.39 -5.87
C GLY A 285 -19.81 13.91 -5.74
N GLU A 286 -20.62 14.33 -4.78
CA GLU A 286 -20.87 15.72 -4.39
C GLU A 286 -20.18 16.11 -3.07
N ILE A 287 -19.61 15.13 -2.38
CA ILE A 287 -18.85 15.30 -1.13
C ILE A 287 -17.63 16.21 -1.36
N THR A 288 -17.51 17.23 -0.52
CA THR A 288 -16.44 18.25 -0.59
C THR A 288 -15.43 18.13 0.55
N SER A 289 -15.78 17.42 1.63
CA SER A 289 -14.89 17.15 2.76
C SER A 289 -15.10 15.73 3.28
N LEU A 290 -14.00 15.00 3.48
CA LEU A 290 -13.98 13.72 4.16
C LEU A 290 -13.04 13.80 5.36
N ARG A 291 -13.58 13.55 6.55
CA ARG A 291 -12.81 13.55 7.79
C ARG A 291 -13.19 12.35 8.65
N ILE A 292 -12.22 11.48 8.93
CA ILE A 292 -12.39 10.34 9.86
C ILE A 292 -11.54 10.61 11.12
N PRO A 293 -12.14 11.25 12.14
CA PRO A 293 -11.38 11.95 13.17
C PRO A 293 -10.65 11.06 14.19
N GLU A 294 -11.18 9.87 14.44
CA GLU A 294 -10.69 8.98 15.49
C GLU A 294 -9.92 7.77 14.93
N LEU A 295 -9.81 7.64 13.60
CA LEU A 295 -9.17 6.51 12.95
C LEU A 295 -7.67 6.52 13.23
N THR A 296 -7.18 5.53 13.97
CA THR A 296 -5.77 5.37 14.31
C THR A 296 -5.08 4.32 13.47
N LYS A 297 -5.82 3.31 13.00
CA LYS A 297 -5.24 2.17 12.27
C LYS A 297 -6.15 1.61 11.18
N VAL A 298 -5.54 1.33 10.03
CA VAL A 298 -6.12 0.48 8.96
C VAL A 298 -5.10 -0.61 8.64
N ASN A 299 -5.32 -1.85 9.04
CA ASN A 299 -4.31 -2.90 8.86
C ASN A 299 -4.04 -3.23 7.38
N GLY A 300 -5.06 -3.06 6.52
CA GLY A 300 -4.97 -3.23 5.08
C GLY A 300 -4.76 -1.92 4.33
N ARG A 301 -5.36 -1.80 3.15
CA ARG A 301 -5.28 -0.63 2.27
C ARG A 301 -6.26 0.46 2.71
N LEU A 302 -5.80 1.70 2.77
CA LEU A 302 -6.62 2.91 2.84
C LEU A 302 -6.72 3.54 1.43
N GLY A 303 -7.81 3.26 0.73
CA GLY A 303 -8.15 3.77 -0.59
C GLY A 303 -9.28 4.80 -0.53
N VAL A 304 -9.02 6.01 -1.06
CA VAL A 304 -10.03 7.06 -1.25
C VAL A 304 -9.83 7.64 -2.65
N ASN A 305 -10.74 7.28 -3.56
CA ASN A 305 -10.49 7.44 -4.99
C ASN A 305 -11.71 7.93 -5.78
N ASN A 306 -11.46 8.80 -6.75
CA ASN A 306 -12.44 9.30 -7.71
C ASN A 306 -13.50 10.27 -7.12
N LEU A 307 -13.25 10.92 -5.99
CA LEU A 307 -14.19 11.89 -5.39
C LEU A 307 -14.08 13.26 -6.11
N GLY A 308 -14.78 13.44 -7.23
CA GLY A 308 -14.56 14.54 -8.19
C GLY A 308 -14.64 15.97 -7.63
N LYS A 309 -15.40 16.19 -6.55
CA LYS A 309 -15.59 17.51 -5.90
C LYS A 309 -14.88 17.69 -4.56
N MET A 310 -14.04 16.74 -4.15
CA MET A 310 -13.36 16.82 -2.85
C MET A 310 -12.41 18.02 -2.78
N ILE A 311 -12.48 18.75 -1.67
CA ILE A 311 -11.63 19.90 -1.33
C ILE A 311 -10.75 19.58 -0.12
N SER A 312 -11.27 18.84 0.87
CA SER A 312 -10.52 18.45 2.08
C SER A 312 -10.56 16.95 2.35
N LEU A 313 -9.39 16.34 2.59
CA LEU A 313 -9.23 14.94 2.98
C LEU A 313 -8.39 14.83 4.24
N GLU A 314 -8.97 14.37 5.35
CA GLU A 314 -8.36 14.45 6.68
C GLU A 314 -8.49 13.15 7.49
N PHE A 315 -7.34 12.65 7.97
CA PHE A 315 -7.23 11.52 8.89
C PHE A 315 -6.31 11.91 10.07
N PRO A 316 -6.79 12.76 10.99
CA PRO A 316 -5.93 13.47 11.94
C PRO A 316 -5.20 12.56 12.94
N LYS A 317 -5.76 11.39 13.28
CA LYS A 317 -5.17 10.46 14.26
C LYS A 317 -4.58 9.18 13.64
N LEU A 318 -4.55 9.07 12.31
CA LEU A 318 -4.07 7.85 11.65
C LEU A 318 -2.58 7.70 11.86
N GLN A 319 -2.16 6.59 12.48
CA GLN A 319 -0.78 6.35 12.89
C GLN A 319 -0.10 5.24 12.08
N GLU A 320 -0.85 4.17 11.78
CA GLU A 320 -0.35 2.99 11.08
C GLU A 320 -1.34 2.53 10.01
N VAL A 321 -0.83 2.19 8.83
CA VAL A 321 -1.62 1.66 7.73
C VAL A 321 -0.91 0.51 7.01
N GLY A 322 -1.66 -0.42 6.44
CA GLY A 322 -1.14 -1.43 5.50
C GLY A 322 -0.54 -0.74 4.28
N SER A 323 -1.36 -0.08 3.48
CA SER A 323 -0.93 0.79 2.36
C SER A 323 -1.86 1.99 2.20
N VAL A 324 -1.35 3.11 1.67
CA VAL A 324 -2.17 4.26 1.27
C VAL A 324 -2.30 4.24 -0.24
N ASP A 325 -3.54 4.24 -0.74
CA ASP A 325 -3.83 4.21 -2.17
C ASP A 325 -4.75 5.35 -2.57
N PHE A 326 -4.19 6.57 -2.65
CA PHE A 326 -4.86 7.75 -3.19
C PHE A 326 -4.40 7.96 -4.63
N ALA A 327 -4.82 7.05 -5.51
CA ALA A 327 -4.41 7.00 -6.92
C ALA A 327 -5.11 8.01 -7.84
N SER A 328 -6.12 8.73 -7.31
CA SER A 328 -7.00 9.63 -8.08
C SER A 328 -7.41 10.87 -7.28
N ILE A 329 -6.43 11.51 -6.64
CA ILE A 329 -6.66 12.74 -5.86
C ILE A 329 -7.24 13.83 -6.79
N PRO A 330 -8.42 14.37 -6.49
CA PRO A 330 -9.11 15.32 -7.36
C PRO A 330 -8.32 16.61 -7.57
N ILE A 331 -8.47 17.17 -8.78
CA ILE A 331 -7.82 18.41 -9.20
C ILE A 331 -8.08 19.59 -8.24
N PRO A 332 -9.30 19.79 -7.70
CA PRO A 332 -9.58 20.90 -6.78
C PRO A 332 -9.16 20.67 -5.31
N LEU A 333 -8.55 19.53 -4.93
CA LEU A 333 -8.19 19.28 -3.53
C LEU A 333 -7.25 20.38 -2.99
N GLU A 334 -7.64 21.02 -1.89
CA GLU A 334 -6.89 22.10 -1.22
C GLU A 334 -6.20 21.63 0.06
N THR A 335 -6.75 20.62 0.73
CA THR A 335 -6.24 20.11 2.01
C THR A 335 -6.10 18.59 1.96
N LEU A 336 -4.91 18.10 2.31
CA LEU A 336 -4.61 16.70 2.60
C LEU A 336 -3.90 16.62 3.95
N SER A 337 -4.54 16.00 4.95
CA SER A 337 -4.02 15.95 6.33
C SER A 337 -3.91 14.51 6.86
N LEU A 338 -2.68 14.10 7.19
CA LEU A 338 -2.26 12.82 7.77
C LEU A 338 -1.13 13.06 8.81
N PRO A 339 -1.34 13.91 9.84
CA PRO A 339 -0.26 14.47 10.64
C PRO A 339 0.39 13.43 11.56
N GLU A 340 -0.36 12.43 12.04
CA GLU A 340 0.16 11.39 12.94
C GLU A 340 0.72 10.15 12.21
N LEU A 341 0.61 10.09 10.88
CA LEU A 341 0.99 8.89 10.13
C LEU A 341 2.50 8.66 10.23
N SER A 342 2.87 7.51 10.79
CA SER A 342 4.26 7.15 11.09
C SER A 342 4.72 5.87 10.40
N VAL A 343 3.82 4.91 10.20
CA VAL A 343 4.16 3.60 9.62
C VAL A 343 3.21 3.25 8.47
N VAL A 344 3.80 2.94 7.32
CA VAL A 344 3.12 2.34 6.17
C VAL A 344 3.78 0.99 5.87
N ASN A 345 3.01 -0.09 6.00
CA ASN A 345 3.50 -1.46 5.83
C ASN A 345 3.63 -1.92 4.37
N GLY A 346 3.30 -1.06 3.41
CA GLY A 346 3.35 -1.28 1.97
C GLY A 346 3.58 0.04 1.23
N ASP A 347 2.88 0.24 0.11
CA ASP A 347 3.01 1.46 -0.70
C ASP A 347 2.27 2.66 -0.08
N LEU A 348 2.79 3.86 -0.35
CA LEU A 348 2.14 5.13 -0.02
C LEU A 348 1.99 5.94 -1.31
N ASN A 349 0.81 5.89 -1.92
CA ASN A 349 0.51 6.54 -3.18
C ASN A 349 -0.34 7.80 -2.99
N LEU A 350 0.25 8.95 -3.31
CA LEU A 350 -0.43 10.24 -3.47
C LEU A 350 -0.33 10.67 -4.94
N VAL A 351 -1.32 10.30 -5.74
CA VAL A 351 -1.36 10.54 -7.18
C VAL A 351 -2.58 11.37 -7.50
N SER A 352 -2.35 12.57 -8.04
CA SER A 352 -3.47 13.37 -8.54
C SER A 352 -4.06 12.81 -9.83
N SER A 353 -5.39 12.86 -9.93
CA SER A 353 -6.13 12.78 -11.18
C SER A 353 -5.54 13.75 -12.19
N TYR A 354 -5.39 13.29 -13.42
CA TYR A 354 -4.63 14.01 -14.42
C TYR A 354 -5.33 13.97 -15.76
N ILE A 355 -5.69 15.16 -16.25
CA ILE A 355 -6.23 15.36 -17.57
C ILE A 355 -5.02 15.53 -18.49
N ALA A 356 -4.72 14.48 -19.26
CA ALA A 356 -3.70 14.51 -20.29
C ALA A 356 -4.23 15.24 -21.52
N SER A 357 -3.50 16.25 -21.97
CA SER A 357 -3.76 16.97 -23.23
C SER A 357 -2.40 17.35 -23.83
N ASP A 358 -2.27 18.49 -24.49
CA ASP A 358 -0.98 19.03 -24.86
C ASP A 358 -0.17 19.52 -23.63
N ALA A 359 1.06 19.92 -23.90
CA ALA A 359 2.01 20.40 -22.89
C ALA A 359 1.53 21.60 -22.04
N PHE A 360 0.55 22.36 -22.52
CA PHE A 360 0.10 23.60 -21.89
C PHE A 360 -1.27 23.46 -21.21
N THR A 361 -2.06 22.46 -21.61
CA THR A 361 -3.44 22.23 -21.15
C THR A 361 -3.56 21.01 -20.24
N SER A 362 -2.51 20.21 -20.16
CA SER A 362 -2.38 19.12 -19.20
C SER A 362 -2.50 19.61 -17.76
N THR A 363 -3.42 19.05 -16.98
CA THR A 363 -3.62 19.47 -15.58
C THR A 363 -3.73 18.30 -14.61
N GLY A 364 -2.94 18.37 -13.55
CA GLY A 364 -3.15 17.60 -12.31
C GLY A 364 -3.73 18.51 -11.24
N ASN A 365 -3.56 18.17 -9.97
CA ASN A 365 -3.98 19.03 -8.86
C ASN A 365 -3.28 20.39 -8.94
N ASN A 366 -4.08 21.45 -8.86
CA ASN A 366 -3.64 22.83 -9.03
C ASN A 366 -4.05 23.72 -7.85
N LYS A 367 -4.31 23.10 -6.69
CA LYS A 367 -4.81 23.76 -5.49
C LYS A 367 -4.00 23.45 -4.22
N LEU A 368 -3.58 22.20 -4.03
CA LEU A 368 -2.84 21.74 -2.85
C LEU A 368 -1.42 22.33 -2.85
N GLN A 369 -1.13 23.23 -1.91
CA GLN A 369 0.17 23.90 -1.81
C GLN A 369 1.14 23.20 -0.86
N GLU A 370 0.63 22.47 0.12
CA GLU A 370 1.39 21.72 1.12
C GLU A 370 0.59 20.48 1.54
N ILE A 371 1.30 19.45 2.01
CA ILE A 371 0.70 18.27 2.61
C ILE A 371 0.86 18.43 4.12
N ASP A 372 -0.25 18.46 4.85
CA ASP A 372 -0.24 18.48 6.31
C ASP A 372 -0.01 17.06 6.83
N GLY A 373 1.25 16.72 7.10
CA GLY A 373 1.64 15.41 7.62
C GLY A 373 2.71 14.72 6.81
N LEU A 374 2.86 13.42 7.03
CA LEU A 374 3.97 12.59 6.54
C LEU A 374 5.37 12.93 7.08
N SER A 375 5.52 14.03 7.83
CA SER A 375 6.78 14.37 8.52
C SER A 375 7.07 13.48 9.73
N ASN A 376 6.06 12.75 10.20
CA ASN A 376 6.18 11.74 11.25
C ASN A 376 6.50 10.33 10.72
N LEU A 377 6.58 10.14 9.40
CA LEU A 377 6.94 8.86 8.80
C LEU A 377 8.32 8.40 9.29
N SER A 378 8.36 7.19 9.85
CA SER A 378 9.58 6.45 10.17
C SER A 378 9.80 5.29 9.20
N ILE A 379 8.73 4.66 8.73
CA ILE A 379 8.79 3.48 7.86
C ILE A 379 7.74 3.61 6.75
N VAL A 380 8.19 3.44 5.50
CA VAL A 380 7.34 3.05 4.38
C VAL A 380 7.98 1.80 3.76
N LYS A 381 7.38 0.63 3.95
CA LYS A 381 8.01 -0.62 3.47
C LYS A 381 8.08 -0.66 1.95
N GLY A 382 7.03 -0.22 1.26
CA GLY A 382 6.96 -0.14 -0.20
C GLY A 382 7.45 1.19 -0.77
N THR A 383 6.85 1.62 -1.88
CA THR A 383 7.20 2.86 -2.57
C THR A 383 6.40 4.04 -2.06
N LEU A 384 7.09 5.14 -1.73
CA LEU A 384 6.47 6.45 -1.53
C LEU A 384 6.34 7.16 -2.88
N THR A 385 5.12 7.37 -3.33
CA THR A 385 4.81 8.05 -4.60
C THR A 385 4.08 9.37 -4.32
N ILE A 386 4.63 10.49 -4.81
CA ILE A 386 3.94 11.78 -4.88
C ILE A 386 3.98 12.26 -6.32
N SER A 387 2.81 12.42 -6.95
CA SER A 387 2.79 12.76 -8.37
C SER A 387 1.66 13.65 -8.85
N LYS A 388 1.98 14.43 -9.90
CA LYS A 388 1.07 15.26 -10.69
C LYS A 388 0.43 16.42 -9.90
N PHE A 389 1.21 17.02 -9.01
CA PHE A 389 0.84 18.25 -8.30
C PHE A 389 1.51 19.46 -8.95
N GLN A 390 0.71 20.39 -9.44
CA GLN A 390 1.23 21.58 -10.13
C GLN A 390 1.73 22.63 -9.14
N VAL A 391 0.99 22.87 -8.07
CA VAL A 391 1.22 24.00 -7.15
C VAL A 391 1.76 23.57 -5.77
N LEU A 392 2.12 22.29 -5.60
CA LEU A 392 2.71 21.80 -4.35
C LEU A 392 4.10 22.43 -4.16
N LYS A 393 4.22 23.33 -3.19
CA LYS A 393 5.41 24.18 -2.99
C LYS A 393 6.53 23.47 -2.24
N LYS A 394 6.17 22.53 -1.35
CA LYS A 394 7.11 21.84 -0.46
C LYS A 394 6.71 20.38 -0.27
N LEU A 395 7.72 19.54 -0.10
CA LEU A 395 7.58 18.18 0.37
C LEU A 395 7.56 18.13 1.91
N PRO A 396 7.00 17.06 2.49
CA PRO A 396 7.13 16.79 3.92
C PRO A 396 8.59 16.65 4.36
N ASP A 397 8.90 17.04 5.60
CA ASP A 397 10.21 16.81 6.21
C ASP A 397 10.39 15.32 6.56
N TRP A 398 11.20 14.61 5.79
CA TRP A 398 11.50 13.19 6.01
C TRP A 398 12.72 12.95 6.92
N SER A 399 13.09 13.92 7.77
CA SER A 399 14.20 13.77 8.71
C SER A 399 14.03 12.64 9.76
N LYS A 400 12.82 12.09 9.90
CA LYS A 400 12.50 10.91 10.73
C LYS A 400 12.39 9.60 9.94
N LEU A 401 12.40 9.64 8.61
CA LEU A 401 12.23 8.46 7.78
C LEU A 401 13.51 7.60 7.84
N GLU A 402 13.37 6.39 8.37
CA GLU A 402 14.47 5.45 8.58
C GLU A 402 14.48 4.33 7.54
N GLN A 403 13.31 3.92 7.04
CA GLN A 403 13.18 2.85 6.05
C GLN A 403 12.25 3.25 4.91
N LEU A 404 12.69 2.96 3.68
CA LEU A 404 11.92 3.17 2.46
C LEU A 404 12.12 2.03 1.46
N GLY A 405 11.06 1.53 0.83
CA GLY A 405 11.19 0.58 -0.29
C GLY A 405 11.68 1.26 -1.56
N GLY A 406 11.02 2.35 -1.95
CA GLY A 406 11.38 3.18 -3.08
C GLY A 406 10.79 4.59 -2.99
N LEU A 407 11.24 5.49 -3.86
CA LEU A 407 10.74 6.86 -3.94
C LEU A 407 10.39 7.21 -5.39
N THR A 408 9.17 7.66 -5.64
CA THR A 408 8.75 8.20 -6.94
C THR A 408 8.20 9.61 -6.78
N LEU A 409 8.90 10.58 -7.36
CA LEU A 409 8.47 11.98 -7.45
C LEU A 409 8.32 12.38 -8.91
N LEU A 410 7.08 12.59 -9.33
CA LEU A 410 6.74 12.80 -10.74
C LEU A 410 5.91 14.08 -10.89
N ARG A 411 6.37 15.03 -11.69
CA ARG A 411 5.59 16.23 -12.03
C ARG A 411 5.15 17.05 -10.82
N LEU A 412 6.12 17.54 -10.06
CA LEU A 412 5.94 18.49 -8.96
C LEU A 412 6.43 19.88 -9.41
N LEU A 413 5.62 20.59 -10.20
CA LEU A 413 6.08 21.70 -11.06
C LEU A 413 6.52 22.95 -10.29
N GLU A 414 5.77 23.36 -9.26
CA GLU A 414 6.11 24.50 -8.41
C GLU A 414 6.84 24.10 -7.12
N CYS A 415 7.29 22.85 -7.00
CA CYS A 415 8.06 22.41 -5.85
C CYS A 415 9.35 23.25 -5.74
N SER A 416 9.43 24.02 -4.66
CA SER A 416 10.49 24.99 -4.42
C SER A 416 11.66 24.42 -3.62
N ASP A 417 11.48 23.23 -3.04
CA ASP A 417 12.53 22.53 -2.32
C ASP A 417 13.69 22.22 -3.26
N ARG A 418 14.88 22.65 -2.85
CA ARG A 418 16.10 22.48 -3.65
C ARG A 418 16.99 21.37 -3.14
N ILE A 419 16.75 20.91 -1.92
CA ILE A 419 17.50 19.84 -1.28
C ILE A 419 16.52 18.73 -0.90
N LEU A 420 16.75 17.54 -1.43
CA LEU A 420 16.09 16.32 -0.98
C LEU A 420 17.06 15.55 -0.08
N ASP A 421 16.80 15.52 1.22
CA ASP A 421 17.64 14.83 2.20
C ASP A 421 17.02 13.47 2.60
N LEU A 422 17.68 12.40 2.17
CA LEU A 422 17.38 10.99 2.46
C LEU A 422 18.58 10.32 3.15
N SER A 423 19.46 11.10 3.79
CA SER A 423 20.73 10.61 4.37
C SER A 423 20.53 9.54 5.46
N LYS A 424 19.39 9.57 6.16
CA LYS A 424 19.05 8.58 7.20
C LYS A 424 18.35 7.35 6.65
N VAL A 425 17.77 7.43 5.45
CA VAL A 425 16.92 6.39 4.89
C VAL A 425 17.73 5.14 4.57
N ASN A 426 17.25 4.00 5.02
CA ASN A 426 17.68 2.68 4.59
C ASN A 426 16.74 2.16 3.52
N PHE A 427 17.25 1.98 2.31
CA PHE A 427 16.48 1.43 1.21
C PHE A 427 16.47 -0.09 1.27
N VAL A 428 15.28 -0.69 1.33
CA VAL A 428 15.10 -2.14 1.53
C VAL A 428 14.15 -2.69 0.47
N PRO A 429 14.46 -3.81 -0.22
CA PRO A 429 13.50 -4.43 -1.13
C PRO A 429 12.17 -4.74 -0.44
N PHE A 430 11.08 -4.59 -1.18
CA PHE A 430 9.75 -4.92 -0.67
C PHE A 430 9.01 -5.76 -1.70
N GLU A 431 8.56 -6.93 -1.27
CA GLU A 431 8.07 -7.98 -2.16
C GLU A 431 9.12 -8.27 -3.26
N ASP A 432 8.71 -8.29 -4.52
CA ASP A 432 9.59 -8.51 -5.67
C ASP A 432 10.21 -7.21 -6.22
N ASN A 433 9.94 -6.06 -5.58
CA ASN A 433 10.42 -4.76 -6.04
C ASN A 433 11.76 -4.38 -5.38
N GLU A 434 12.76 -4.13 -6.22
CA GLU A 434 14.04 -3.58 -5.77
C GLU A 434 13.96 -2.07 -5.54
N PRO A 435 14.78 -1.52 -4.61
CA PRO A 435 14.76 -0.10 -4.36
C PRO A 435 15.10 0.78 -5.55
N LEU A 436 14.22 1.74 -5.82
CA LEU A 436 14.35 2.73 -6.89
C LEU A 436 14.05 4.13 -6.37
N ILE A 437 14.91 5.08 -6.70
CA ILE A 437 14.64 6.51 -6.59
C ILE A 437 14.38 7.06 -8.00
N SER A 438 13.14 7.45 -8.27
CA SER A 438 12.70 8.00 -9.56
C SER A 438 12.22 9.44 -9.38
N ILE A 439 12.92 10.39 -10.01
CA ILE A 439 12.57 11.82 -9.96
C ILE A 439 12.50 12.35 -11.38
N THR A 440 11.28 12.65 -11.85
CA THR A 440 11.03 12.88 -13.27
C THR A 440 9.97 13.96 -13.55
N ASP A 441 9.92 14.39 -14.81
CA ASP A 441 8.82 15.14 -15.41
C ASP A 441 8.55 16.52 -14.78
N GLY A 442 9.61 17.31 -14.58
CA GLY A 442 9.50 18.68 -14.06
C GLY A 442 9.64 18.80 -12.54
N THR A 443 9.90 17.70 -11.84
CA THR A 443 10.36 17.72 -10.44
C THR A 443 11.86 18.04 -10.39
N ILE A 444 12.25 19.14 -9.73
CA ILE A 444 13.63 19.69 -9.81
C ILE A 444 14.25 19.89 -8.41
N PHE A 445 15.34 19.17 -8.13
CA PHE A 445 16.20 19.38 -6.97
C PHE A 445 17.60 19.79 -7.41
N SER A 446 18.24 20.72 -6.70
CA SER A 446 19.66 21.06 -6.93
C SER A 446 20.62 20.13 -6.18
N LYS A 447 20.13 19.42 -5.16
CA LYS A 447 20.94 18.47 -4.38
C LYS A 447 20.07 17.33 -3.87
N ILE A 448 20.59 16.11 -3.98
CA ILE A 448 19.99 14.90 -3.42
C ILE A 448 21.04 14.27 -2.49
N ILE A 449 20.69 14.14 -1.22
CA ILE A 449 21.57 13.60 -0.18
C ILE A 449 21.07 12.20 0.19
N THR A 450 21.91 11.20 0.07
CA THR A 450 21.63 9.81 0.46
C THR A 450 22.75 9.27 1.35
N LYS A 451 22.70 7.98 1.70
CA LYS A 451 23.88 7.26 2.20
C LYS A 451 24.95 7.18 1.11
N GLU A 452 26.20 7.04 1.53
CA GLU A 452 27.36 6.98 0.63
C GLU A 452 27.36 5.73 -0.27
N ASP A 453 26.95 4.59 0.30
CA ASP A 453 26.78 3.33 -0.39
C ASP A 453 25.31 3.15 -0.83
N MET A 454 25.08 3.22 -2.13
CA MET A 454 23.78 2.96 -2.76
C MET A 454 23.86 1.72 -3.68
N SER A 455 24.78 0.78 -3.40
CA SER A 455 25.03 -0.41 -4.22
C SER A 455 23.83 -1.31 -4.49
N GLN A 456 22.77 -1.22 -3.66
CA GLN A 456 21.52 -1.96 -3.81
C GLN A 456 20.34 -1.11 -4.32
N VAL A 457 20.58 0.17 -4.61
CA VAL A 457 19.53 1.12 -4.99
C VAL A 457 19.75 1.57 -6.43
N SER A 458 18.68 1.55 -7.22
CA SER A 458 18.68 2.14 -8.57
C SER A 458 18.21 3.58 -8.51
N MET A 459 18.68 4.43 -9.43
CA MET A 459 18.22 5.81 -9.53
C MET A 459 17.93 6.20 -10.97
N PHE A 460 16.76 6.81 -11.19
CA PHE A 460 16.36 7.42 -12.45
C PHE A 460 16.07 8.91 -12.24
N LEU A 461 16.84 9.76 -12.89
CA LEU A 461 16.69 11.22 -12.86
C LEU A 461 16.33 11.76 -14.24
N ALA A 462 15.27 12.55 -14.32
CA ALA A 462 14.94 13.36 -15.48
C ALA A 462 14.64 14.81 -15.08
N PRO A 463 15.67 15.63 -14.79
CA PRO A 463 15.51 16.96 -14.21
C PRO A 463 14.98 18.04 -15.20
N SER A 464 14.76 17.71 -16.47
CA SER A 464 14.11 18.61 -17.44
C SER A 464 12.59 18.43 -17.43
N GLY A 465 11.83 19.53 -17.49
CA GLY A 465 10.36 19.51 -17.51
C GLY A 465 9.70 18.91 -18.77
N ILE A 466 8.36 18.92 -18.80
CA ILE A 466 7.43 18.23 -19.74
C ILE A 466 7.67 18.53 -21.25
N THR A 467 8.58 19.41 -21.65
CA THR A 467 8.67 19.88 -23.05
C THR A 467 10.05 20.26 -23.57
N GLY A 468 11.12 19.58 -23.15
CA GLY A 468 12.46 19.94 -23.64
C GLY A 468 12.80 21.41 -23.34
N SER A 469 12.15 21.99 -22.33
CA SER A 469 12.50 23.29 -21.80
C SER A 469 13.89 23.19 -21.17
N SER A 470 14.72 24.21 -21.38
CA SER A 470 16.04 24.32 -20.74
C SER A 470 15.96 24.77 -19.28
N VAL A 471 14.77 24.71 -18.67
CA VAL A 471 14.50 25.15 -17.30
C VAL A 471 14.55 23.91 -16.41
N GLY A 472 15.68 23.73 -15.73
CA GLY A 472 15.99 22.62 -14.83
C GLY A 472 17.34 22.82 -14.17
N ILE A 473 17.71 21.96 -13.22
CA ILE A 473 19.01 21.99 -12.53
C ILE A 473 19.55 20.57 -12.45
N ASP A 474 20.86 20.41 -12.72
CA ASP A 474 21.58 19.15 -12.50
C ASP A 474 21.77 18.96 -11.00
N PRO A 475 21.24 17.88 -10.39
CA PRO A 475 21.39 17.68 -8.95
C PRO A 475 22.83 17.32 -8.60
N GLU A 476 23.37 17.95 -7.55
CA GLU A 476 24.53 17.44 -6.83
C GLU A 476 24.16 16.14 -6.12
N LEU A 477 24.94 15.08 -6.34
CA LEU A 477 24.76 13.75 -5.76
C LEU A 477 25.96 13.43 -4.85
N ASN A 478 25.72 12.94 -3.63
CA ASN A 478 26.77 12.72 -2.63
C ASN A 478 27.24 11.25 -2.49
N PHE A 479 26.55 10.28 -3.10
CA PHE A 479 26.93 8.87 -2.99
C PHE A 479 28.20 8.55 -3.78
N LYS A 480 28.94 7.52 -3.36
CA LYS A 480 30.13 7.01 -4.06
C LYS A 480 29.86 5.82 -4.95
N SER A 481 28.82 5.04 -4.68
CA SER A 481 28.47 3.90 -5.51
C SER A 481 26.97 3.70 -5.60
N ILE A 482 26.51 3.09 -6.69
CA ILE A 482 25.09 2.87 -6.97
C ILE A 482 24.86 1.56 -7.71
N LYS A 483 23.65 0.96 -7.61
CA LYS A 483 23.28 -0.22 -8.39
C LYS A 483 23.16 0.12 -9.87
N ASN A 484 22.07 0.77 -10.27
CA ASN A 484 21.84 1.25 -11.63
C ASN A 484 21.64 2.76 -11.62
N PHE A 485 22.12 3.43 -12.66
CA PHE A 485 21.99 4.88 -12.80
C PHE A 485 21.46 5.24 -14.18
N LYS A 486 20.27 5.81 -14.24
CA LYS A 486 19.68 6.38 -15.44
C LYS A 486 19.53 7.88 -15.28
N TYR A 487 20.00 8.64 -16.26
CA TYR A 487 19.88 10.08 -16.29
C TYR A 487 19.43 10.54 -17.67
N SER A 488 18.39 11.37 -17.73
CA SER A 488 17.83 11.88 -18.98
C SER A 488 17.58 13.38 -18.90
N SER A 489 18.25 14.19 -19.72
CA SER A 489 18.08 15.65 -19.67
C SER A 489 18.46 16.36 -20.96
N ASN A 490 17.66 17.37 -21.31
CA ASN A 490 17.95 18.30 -22.39
C ASN A 490 18.51 19.66 -21.93
N MET A 491 18.92 19.77 -20.66
CA MET A 491 19.50 21.00 -20.11
C MET A 491 20.78 21.39 -20.81
N THR A 492 21.12 22.69 -20.72
CA THR A 492 22.24 23.27 -21.46
C THR A 492 23.59 22.94 -20.85
N THR A 493 23.66 22.78 -19.53
CA THR A 493 24.83 22.39 -18.74
C THR A 493 25.17 20.93 -18.92
N ASP A 494 26.45 20.59 -18.78
CA ASP A 494 26.91 19.20 -18.78
C ASP A 494 27.04 18.73 -17.32
N PRO A 495 26.35 17.65 -16.91
CA PRO A 495 26.40 17.15 -15.55
C PRO A 495 27.78 16.55 -15.27
N VAL A 496 28.20 16.70 -14.01
CA VAL A 496 29.44 16.13 -13.47
C VAL A 496 29.07 15.18 -12.34
N PHE A 497 29.19 13.89 -12.58
CA PHE A 497 28.88 12.85 -11.60
C PHE A 497 30.12 12.50 -10.77
N GLN A 498 30.03 12.59 -9.45
CA GLN A 498 31.19 12.44 -8.56
C GLN A 498 31.39 11.01 -8.02
N PHE A 499 30.46 10.10 -8.29
CA PHE A 499 30.53 8.71 -7.82
C PHE A 499 31.62 7.90 -8.53
N GLU A 500 32.05 6.83 -7.87
CA GLU A 500 33.22 6.01 -8.21
C GLU A 500 32.83 4.67 -8.85
N ARG A 501 31.64 4.15 -8.59
CA ARG A 501 31.23 2.81 -9.08
C ARG A 501 29.75 2.69 -9.39
N VAL A 502 29.43 1.99 -10.47
CA VAL A 502 28.08 1.51 -10.80
C VAL A 502 28.11 -0.02 -10.88
N TYR A 503 27.36 -0.71 -10.00
CA TYR A 503 27.36 -2.18 -9.90
C TYR A 503 26.49 -2.89 -10.96
N GLY A 504 25.64 -2.14 -11.64
CA GLY A 504 24.81 -2.57 -12.75
C GLY A 504 25.01 -1.65 -13.94
N ASN A 505 23.92 -1.14 -14.48
CA ASN A 505 23.91 -0.38 -15.72
C ASN A 505 23.91 1.13 -15.51
N MET A 506 24.62 1.84 -16.39
CA MET A 506 24.64 3.28 -16.46
C MET A 506 24.11 3.74 -17.82
N GLU A 507 23.05 4.55 -17.83
CA GLU A 507 22.41 5.07 -19.03
C GLU A 507 22.27 6.60 -18.95
N ILE A 508 22.87 7.30 -19.91
CA ILE A 508 22.85 8.75 -20.00
C ILE A 508 22.20 9.16 -21.32
N ILE A 509 21.04 9.81 -21.26
CA ILE A 509 20.31 10.33 -22.42
C ILE A 509 20.38 11.85 -22.41
N ARG A 510 20.95 12.44 -23.46
CA ARG A 510 21.13 13.88 -23.59
C ARG A 510 20.68 14.40 -24.94
N GLY A 511 20.23 15.66 -24.94
CA GLY A 511 19.95 16.41 -26.15
C GLY A 511 21.19 16.61 -27.04
N SER A 512 20.96 17.21 -28.20
CA SER A 512 21.99 17.53 -29.18
C SER A 512 22.98 18.60 -28.67
N LYS A 513 24.26 18.43 -28.98
CA LYS A 513 25.39 19.28 -28.55
C LYS A 513 25.51 19.37 -27.03
N LYS A 514 25.54 18.20 -26.38
CA LYS A 514 25.65 18.04 -24.92
C LYS A 514 26.69 17.00 -24.55
N GLY A 515 27.24 17.13 -23.37
CA GLY A 515 28.32 16.31 -22.83
C GLY A 515 28.03 15.78 -21.44
N VAL A 516 28.86 14.90 -20.92
CA VAL A 516 28.75 14.34 -19.58
C VAL A 516 30.15 14.05 -19.07
N SER A 517 30.38 14.26 -17.77
CA SER A 517 31.61 13.80 -17.14
C SER A 517 31.35 13.04 -15.85
N ALA A 518 32.19 12.05 -15.58
CA ALA A 518 32.27 11.37 -14.29
C ALA A 518 33.75 11.20 -13.90
N PRO A 519 34.40 12.24 -13.36
CA PRO A 519 35.87 12.28 -13.18
C PRO A 519 36.39 11.26 -12.18
N ASN A 520 35.53 10.72 -11.32
CA ASN A 520 35.91 9.73 -10.30
C ASN A 520 35.42 8.31 -10.61
N LEU A 521 34.63 8.11 -11.66
CA LEU A 521 34.08 6.79 -12.00
C LEU A 521 35.21 5.85 -12.41
N VAL A 522 35.36 4.74 -11.68
CA VAL A 522 36.38 3.71 -11.89
C VAL A 522 35.81 2.51 -12.65
N SER A 523 34.57 2.12 -12.38
CA SER A 523 33.97 0.93 -12.98
C SER A 523 32.46 1.03 -13.15
N VAL A 524 31.98 0.42 -14.23
CA VAL A 524 30.58 0.07 -14.48
C VAL A 524 30.54 -1.44 -14.71
N ASP A 525 29.94 -2.20 -13.79
CA ASP A 525 29.96 -3.68 -13.88
C ASP A 525 29.00 -4.20 -14.97
N GLY A 526 27.94 -3.46 -15.29
CA GLY A 526 27.04 -3.67 -16.42
C GLY A 526 27.45 -2.88 -17.67
N TYR A 527 26.47 -2.40 -18.45
CA TYR A 527 26.72 -1.55 -19.62
C TYR A 527 26.82 -0.07 -19.24
N LEU A 528 27.57 0.69 -20.04
CA LEU A 528 27.57 2.16 -20.08
C LEU A 528 27.03 2.62 -21.43
N SER A 529 25.84 3.23 -21.43
CA SER A 529 25.21 3.81 -22.60
C SER A 529 25.20 5.33 -22.51
N ILE A 530 25.64 6.00 -23.58
CA ILE A 530 25.56 7.45 -23.72
C ILE A 530 24.85 7.76 -25.03
N GLU A 531 23.62 8.24 -24.94
CA GLU A 531 22.81 8.63 -26.09
C GLU A 531 22.78 10.16 -26.22
N THR A 532 23.27 10.66 -27.35
CA THR A 532 23.19 12.07 -27.74
C THR A 532 23.31 12.21 -29.25
N THR A 533 22.44 12.96 -29.91
CA THR A 533 22.52 13.18 -31.36
C THR A 533 23.88 13.72 -31.80
N MET A 534 24.50 14.56 -30.96
CA MET A 534 25.75 15.28 -31.22
C MET A 534 26.45 15.55 -29.89
N ALA A 535 27.52 14.84 -29.57
CA ALA A 535 28.20 15.04 -28.28
C ALA A 535 29.14 16.27 -28.29
N ASN A 536 29.25 16.98 -27.16
CA ASN A 536 30.23 18.07 -26.96
C ASN A 536 31.48 17.64 -26.17
N ASN A 537 31.31 17.00 -25.02
CA ASN A 537 32.41 16.51 -24.18
C ASN A 537 31.98 15.20 -23.48
N ILE A 538 32.79 14.14 -23.56
CA ILE A 538 32.50 12.88 -22.86
C ILE A 538 33.74 12.49 -22.07
N SER A 539 33.74 12.71 -20.76
CA SER A 539 34.97 12.60 -19.96
C SER A 539 34.82 11.64 -18.79
N PHE A 540 35.54 10.53 -18.86
CA PHE A 540 35.62 9.44 -17.87
C PHE A 540 37.10 9.08 -17.61
N PRO A 541 37.92 10.04 -17.12
CA PRO A 541 39.38 9.90 -17.04
C PRO A 541 39.84 8.72 -16.19
N LYS A 542 39.10 8.31 -15.16
CA LYS A 542 39.47 7.21 -14.25
C LYS A 542 38.77 5.89 -14.56
N LEU A 543 37.89 5.84 -15.56
CA LEU A 543 37.12 4.64 -15.85
C LEU A 543 38.06 3.57 -16.41
N GLU A 544 38.16 2.44 -15.71
CA GLU A 544 39.01 1.32 -16.09
C GLU A 544 38.22 0.18 -16.73
N ILE A 545 36.99 -0.06 -16.26
CA ILE A 545 36.21 -1.25 -16.62
C ILE A 545 34.77 -0.87 -16.99
N VAL A 546 34.31 -1.38 -18.12
CA VAL A 546 32.89 -1.54 -18.44
C VAL A 546 32.63 -3.04 -18.64
N GLY A 547 31.94 -3.69 -17.71
CA GLY A 547 31.76 -5.14 -17.72
C GLY A 547 30.91 -5.64 -18.90
N GLY A 548 29.90 -4.87 -19.28
CA GLY A 548 29.04 -5.06 -20.45
C GLY A 548 29.43 -4.16 -21.63
N GLN A 549 28.42 -3.68 -22.35
CA GLN A 549 28.59 -2.82 -23.51
C GLN A 549 28.98 -1.38 -23.13
N LEU A 550 30.01 -0.81 -23.76
CA LEU A 550 30.18 0.63 -23.87
C LEU A 550 29.59 1.09 -25.21
N CYS A 551 28.39 1.66 -25.16
CA CYS A 551 27.66 2.11 -26.34
C CYS A 551 27.51 3.63 -26.35
N ILE A 552 28.04 4.29 -27.38
CA ILE A 552 27.81 5.73 -27.59
C ILE A 552 26.95 5.92 -28.83
N ILE A 553 25.69 6.29 -28.61
CA ILE A 553 24.66 6.43 -29.63
C ILE A 553 24.58 7.88 -30.08
N GLY A 554 25.01 8.13 -31.32
CA GLY A 554 24.97 9.41 -32.01
C GLY A 554 26.35 9.92 -32.40
N ASN A 555 26.46 11.17 -32.84
CA ASN A 555 27.65 11.62 -33.58
C ASN A 555 28.66 12.35 -32.69
N LEU A 556 29.83 11.73 -32.48
CA LEU A 556 30.95 12.29 -31.73
C LEU A 556 31.77 13.34 -32.53
N ASN A 557 31.15 14.38 -33.10
CA ASN A 557 31.91 15.49 -33.72
C ASN A 557 31.10 16.79 -34.02
N ALA A 558 30.33 17.31 -33.06
CA ALA A 558 29.48 18.48 -33.36
C ALA A 558 30.19 19.84 -33.27
N VAL A 559 31.37 19.90 -32.66
CA VAL A 559 32.12 21.13 -32.39
C VAL A 559 33.61 20.90 -32.63
N SER A 560 34.33 21.92 -33.12
CA SER A 560 35.76 21.85 -33.47
C SER A 560 36.66 21.39 -32.31
N ASN A 561 36.18 21.55 -31.06
CA ASN A 561 36.90 21.25 -29.84
C ASN A 561 36.27 20.09 -29.04
N TYR A 562 35.59 19.13 -29.70
CA TYR A 562 35.06 17.94 -29.01
C TYR A 562 36.18 17.22 -28.26
N ASP A 563 36.03 17.04 -26.96
CA ASP A 563 36.98 16.32 -26.11
C ASP A 563 36.33 15.02 -25.63
N TYR A 564 37.11 13.94 -25.63
CA TYR A 564 36.69 12.69 -25.02
C TYR A 564 37.84 12.15 -24.19
N ASP A 565 37.51 11.58 -23.04
CA ASP A 565 38.51 11.01 -22.15
C ASP A 565 38.07 9.63 -21.66
N PHE A 566 38.71 8.61 -22.21
CA PHE A 566 38.67 7.23 -21.73
C PHE A 566 40.12 6.72 -21.54
N THR A 567 41.02 7.61 -21.09
CA THR A 567 42.47 7.37 -21.08
C THR A 567 42.86 6.14 -20.28
N ASN A 568 42.14 5.84 -19.19
CA ASN A 568 42.42 4.71 -18.32
C ASN A 568 41.54 3.47 -18.59
N LEU A 569 40.70 3.48 -19.63
CA LEU A 569 39.84 2.33 -19.94
C LEU A 569 40.70 1.13 -20.35
N LYS A 570 40.63 0.04 -19.58
CA LYS A 570 41.40 -1.20 -19.76
C LYS A 570 40.58 -2.31 -20.41
N SER A 571 39.30 -2.45 -20.05
CA SER A 571 38.46 -3.53 -20.59
C SER A 571 37.01 -3.13 -20.82
N VAL A 572 36.42 -3.68 -21.87
CA VAL A 572 34.99 -3.54 -22.20
C VAL A 572 34.40 -4.92 -22.52
N GLY A 573 33.21 -5.24 -22.01
CA GLY A 573 32.47 -6.46 -22.39
C GLY A 573 33.09 -7.77 -21.90
N CYS A 574 33.93 -7.71 -20.87
CA CYS A 574 34.71 -8.85 -20.36
C CYS A 574 34.09 -9.51 -19.12
N SER A 575 32.88 -9.11 -18.69
CA SER A 575 32.19 -9.83 -17.61
C SER A 575 31.77 -11.23 -18.07
N SER A 576 31.48 -12.12 -17.11
CA SER A 576 31.03 -13.49 -17.43
C SER A 576 29.70 -13.54 -18.17
N ASN A 577 28.85 -12.52 -17.97
CA ASN A 577 27.58 -12.34 -18.66
C ASN A 577 27.42 -10.86 -19.05
N PRO A 578 28.07 -10.41 -20.14
CA PRO A 578 28.05 -9.01 -20.53
C PRO A 578 26.65 -8.58 -20.93
N GLN A 579 26.15 -7.52 -20.30
CA GLN A 579 24.86 -6.92 -20.65
C GLN A 579 25.01 -5.93 -21.80
N TYR A 580 23.99 -5.83 -22.65
CA TYR A 580 23.97 -4.96 -23.83
C TYR A 580 22.70 -4.11 -23.84
N ILE A 581 22.85 -2.84 -24.22
CA ILE A 581 21.72 -1.94 -24.49
C ILE A 581 21.24 -2.06 -25.94
N LYS A 582 22.15 -2.45 -26.85
CA LYS A 582 21.87 -2.70 -28.27
C LYS A 582 22.53 -3.99 -28.70
N GLU A 583 21.75 -4.87 -29.31
CA GLU A 583 22.18 -6.19 -29.78
C GLU A 583 21.81 -6.39 -31.26
N GLY A 584 22.41 -7.41 -31.87
CA GLY A 584 22.12 -7.83 -33.23
C GLY A 584 22.89 -7.06 -34.30
N VAL A 585 22.36 -7.11 -35.53
CA VAL A 585 23.02 -6.60 -36.75
C VAL A 585 22.09 -5.61 -37.46
N ILE A 586 22.59 -4.43 -37.79
CA ILE A 586 21.90 -3.46 -38.64
C ILE A 586 22.79 -3.07 -39.81
N ASN A 587 22.25 -3.15 -41.03
CA ASN A 587 22.98 -2.89 -42.28
C ASN A 587 24.30 -3.66 -42.35
N ASN A 588 24.26 -4.94 -41.96
CA ASN A 588 25.39 -5.87 -41.88
C ASN A 588 26.50 -5.49 -40.88
N ILE A 589 26.25 -4.54 -39.98
CA ILE A 589 27.18 -4.25 -38.88
C ILE A 589 26.58 -4.64 -37.55
N LEU A 590 27.38 -5.31 -36.72
CA LEU A 590 27.03 -5.69 -35.36
C LEU A 590 27.00 -4.47 -34.43
N TYR A 591 26.14 -4.51 -33.42
CA TYR A 591 26.35 -3.70 -32.23
C TYR A 591 27.46 -4.32 -31.39
N GLY A 592 28.61 -3.65 -31.33
CA GLY A 592 29.80 -4.13 -30.63
C GLY A 592 29.66 -4.01 -29.10
N SER A 593 30.47 -4.76 -28.35
CA SER A 593 30.68 -4.53 -26.91
C SER A 593 31.30 -3.16 -26.68
N LEU A 594 32.22 -2.73 -27.55
CA LEU A 594 32.59 -1.33 -27.69
C LEU A 594 31.98 -0.80 -29.00
N ASP A 595 30.93 0.02 -28.94
CA ASP A 595 30.28 0.59 -30.13
C ASP A 595 30.20 2.11 -30.03
N PHE A 596 30.77 2.80 -31.02
CA PHE A 596 30.62 4.25 -31.14
C PHE A 596 30.66 4.72 -32.59
N MET A 597 30.02 5.87 -32.81
CA MET A 597 29.98 6.56 -34.09
C MET A 597 30.59 7.95 -33.99
N ALA A 598 31.43 8.30 -34.96
CA ALA A 598 32.01 9.62 -35.09
C ALA A 598 31.71 10.25 -36.46
N SER A 599 32.23 11.44 -36.72
CA SER A 599 32.27 12.03 -38.07
C SER A 599 33.68 12.48 -38.43
N ASN A 600 34.46 11.55 -38.97
CA ASN A 600 35.81 11.75 -39.49
C ASN A 600 36.78 12.34 -38.45
N LYS A 601 36.79 11.75 -37.25
CA LYS A 601 37.66 12.14 -36.13
C LYS A 601 38.58 11.01 -35.68
N ASP A 602 39.73 11.37 -35.12
CA ASP A 602 40.74 10.44 -34.61
C ASP A 602 40.38 9.99 -33.18
N PHE A 603 40.39 8.68 -32.94
CA PHE A 603 40.11 8.08 -31.63
C PHE A 603 41.29 7.26 -31.12
N THR A 604 41.57 7.35 -29.83
CA THR A 604 42.65 6.66 -29.15
C THR A 604 42.15 6.15 -27.80
N PHE A 605 42.36 4.85 -27.56
CA PHE A 605 42.17 4.23 -26.25
C PHE A 605 43.54 3.71 -25.79
N PRO A 606 44.35 4.55 -25.11
CA PRO A 606 45.77 4.28 -24.89
C PRO A 606 46.03 3.15 -23.88
N SER A 607 45.05 2.85 -23.03
CA SER A 607 45.15 1.83 -21.98
C SER A 607 44.29 0.59 -22.24
N LEU A 608 43.53 0.54 -23.34
CA LEU A 608 42.61 -0.56 -23.60
C LEU A 608 43.40 -1.84 -23.94
N GLU A 609 43.14 -2.89 -23.18
CA GLU A 609 43.83 -4.19 -23.22
C GLU A 609 42.93 -5.31 -23.78
N HIS A 610 41.62 -5.28 -23.50
CA HIS A 610 40.70 -6.35 -23.90
C HIS A 610 39.30 -5.82 -24.23
N VAL A 611 38.78 -6.19 -25.41
CA VAL A 611 37.36 -6.07 -25.75
C VAL A 611 36.74 -7.47 -25.84
N GLY A 612 35.87 -7.79 -24.90
CA GLY A 612 35.19 -9.08 -24.83
C GLY A 612 33.94 -9.15 -25.69
N GLY A 613 33.14 -10.20 -25.47
CA GLY A 613 31.81 -10.34 -26.04
C GLY A 613 31.77 -10.36 -27.57
N VAL A 614 30.84 -9.60 -28.16
CA VAL A 614 30.63 -9.53 -29.61
C VAL A 614 31.71 -8.72 -30.35
N GLY A 615 32.62 -8.09 -29.62
CA GLY A 615 33.80 -7.40 -30.16
C GLY A 615 33.63 -5.88 -30.24
N MET A 616 34.28 -5.25 -31.22
CA MET A 616 34.40 -3.80 -31.32
C MET A 616 33.80 -3.29 -32.63
N THR A 617 32.98 -2.24 -32.55
CA THR A 617 32.39 -1.58 -33.70
C THR A 617 32.72 -0.10 -33.73
N VAL A 618 33.33 0.36 -34.84
CA VAL A 618 33.61 1.78 -35.08
C VAL A 618 32.91 2.27 -36.34
N ARG A 619 32.34 3.48 -36.29
CA ARG A 619 31.61 4.05 -37.42
C ARG A 619 32.10 5.45 -37.76
N ALA A 620 32.34 5.68 -39.05
CA ALA A 620 32.70 6.98 -39.60
C ALA A 620 33.88 7.67 -38.89
N VAL A 621 34.82 6.89 -38.33
CA VAL A 621 36.08 7.39 -37.76
C VAL A 621 37.07 7.77 -38.84
N LYS A 622 38.04 8.63 -38.50
CA LYS A 622 39.20 8.95 -39.36
C LYS A 622 40.36 7.99 -39.09
N THR A 623 40.72 7.82 -37.82
CA THR A 623 41.69 6.83 -37.35
C THR A 623 41.23 6.26 -36.01
N ILE A 624 41.71 5.06 -35.69
CA ILE A 624 41.51 4.39 -34.41
C ILE A 624 42.84 3.80 -33.93
N SER A 625 43.18 4.06 -32.66
CA SER A 625 44.45 3.66 -32.04
C SER A 625 44.23 3.04 -30.67
N CYS A 626 44.61 1.78 -30.52
CA CYS A 626 44.54 1.03 -29.26
C CYS A 626 45.89 0.32 -29.05
N PRO A 627 46.94 1.06 -28.63
CA PRO A 627 48.32 0.54 -28.64
C PRO A 627 48.57 -0.65 -27.71
N LYS A 628 47.76 -0.81 -26.66
CA LYS A 628 47.87 -1.90 -25.68
C LYS A 628 46.84 -3.02 -25.87
N LEU A 629 46.00 -2.96 -26.91
CA LEU A 629 44.91 -3.90 -27.10
C LEU A 629 45.46 -5.27 -27.49
N GLN A 630 45.29 -6.25 -26.62
CA GLN A 630 45.80 -7.61 -26.78
C GLN A 630 44.75 -8.57 -27.36
N ALA A 631 43.48 -8.38 -27.02
CA ALA A 631 42.41 -9.29 -27.40
C ALA A 631 41.11 -8.58 -27.79
N ILE A 632 40.51 -9.05 -28.89
CA ILE A 632 39.11 -8.85 -29.23
C ILE A 632 38.48 -10.25 -29.32
N ASP A 633 37.58 -10.59 -28.38
CA ASP A 633 36.96 -11.93 -28.35
C ASP A 633 36.02 -12.16 -29.53
N GLY A 634 35.36 -11.09 -30.00
CA GLY A 634 34.40 -11.14 -31.09
C GLY A 634 34.93 -10.56 -32.40
N THR A 635 34.04 -9.83 -33.09
CA THR A 635 34.30 -9.28 -34.42
C THR A 635 34.82 -7.84 -34.33
N LEU A 636 35.85 -7.51 -35.11
CA LEU A 636 36.22 -6.13 -35.41
C LEU A 636 35.36 -5.62 -36.57
N CYS A 637 34.41 -4.75 -36.25
CA CYS A 637 33.51 -4.11 -37.20
C CYS A 637 33.94 -2.67 -37.49
N ALA A 638 33.92 -2.29 -38.76
CA ALA A 638 34.09 -0.90 -39.17
C ALA A 638 33.13 -0.53 -40.30
N ALA A 639 32.50 0.64 -40.20
CA ALA A 639 31.48 1.06 -41.14
C ALA A 639 31.58 2.54 -41.53
N ASN A 640 31.37 2.87 -42.80
CA ASN A 640 31.31 4.25 -43.32
C ASN A 640 32.54 5.11 -42.97
N ALA A 641 33.70 4.49 -42.73
CA ALA A 641 34.94 5.15 -42.33
C ALA A 641 35.82 5.41 -43.56
N ALA A 642 35.40 6.32 -44.44
CA ALA A 642 36.04 6.56 -45.74
C ALA A 642 37.51 7.02 -45.65
N SER A 643 37.91 7.65 -44.54
CA SER A 643 39.29 8.11 -44.32
C SER A 643 40.21 7.06 -43.68
N LEU A 644 39.64 5.97 -43.16
CA LEU A 644 40.40 4.96 -42.42
C LEU A 644 41.23 4.11 -43.39
N THR A 645 42.53 4.06 -43.16
CA THR A 645 43.50 3.29 -43.99
C THR A 645 44.16 2.14 -43.25
N THR A 646 44.15 2.16 -41.91
CA THR A 646 44.77 1.14 -41.06
C THR A 646 44.16 1.16 -39.65
N PHE A 647 44.36 0.09 -38.88
CA PHE A 647 44.07 0.02 -37.45
C PHE A 647 45.40 0.03 -36.67
N ASN A 648 45.59 0.97 -35.75
CA ASN A 648 46.79 1.00 -34.91
C ASN A 648 46.58 0.15 -33.65
N MET A 649 46.80 -1.16 -33.77
CA MET A 649 46.62 -2.15 -32.71
C MET A 649 47.81 -3.15 -32.70
N PRO A 650 49.05 -2.68 -32.46
CA PRO A 650 50.27 -3.46 -32.69
C PRO A 650 50.45 -4.65 -31.72
N THR A 651 49.71 -4.70 -30.62
CA THR A 651 49.79 -5.74 -29.60
C THR A 651 48.65 -6.77 -29.71
N LEU A 652 47.77 -6.63 -30.71
CA LEU A 652 46.61 -7.52 -30.87
C LEU A 652 47.06 -8.92 -31.27
N THR A 653 46.70 -9.91 -30.47
CA THR A 653 47.05 -11.33 -30.68
C THR A 653 45.82 -12.24 -30.78
N LYS A 654 44.63 -11.74 -30.38
CA LYS A 654 43.37 -12.45 -30.50
C LYS A 654 42.32 -11.65 -31.27
N LEU A 655 41.74 -12.22 -32.32
CA LEU A 655 40.64 -11.64 -33.10
C LEU A 655 39.81 -12.74 -33.78
N SER A 656 38.50 -12.77 -33.54
CA SER A 656 37.62 -13.85 -34.04
C SER A 656 36.86 -13.53 -35.33
N GLY A 657 36.78 -12.25 -35.74
CA GLY A 657 36.04 -11.89 -36.95
C GLY A 657 36.34 -10.49 -37.47
N VAL A 658 36.01 -10.25 -38.74
CA VAL A 658 36.18 -8.96 -39.44
C VAL A 658 34.92 -8.64 -40.23
N ARG A 659 34.34 -7.44 -40.00
CA ARG A 659 33.20 -6.93 -40.78
C ARG A 659 33.41 -5.48 -41.20
N PHE A 660 33.90 -5.25 -42.42
CA PHE A 660 34.19 -3.93 -42.97
C PHE A 660 33.25 -3.55 -44.11
N ILE A 661 32.60 -2.40 -43.96
CA ILE A 661 31.63 -1.89 -44.92
C ILE A 661 31.91 -0.42 -45.24
N ARG A 662 32.13 -0.10 -46.51
CA ARG A 662 32.34 1.29 -46.99
C ARG A 662 33.59 1.97 -46.40
N LEU A 663 34.71 1.24 -46.31
CA LEU A 663 36.03 1.79 -46.00
C LEU A 663 36.78 2.07 -47.31
N THR A 664 36.41 3.14 -48.01
CA THR A 664 36.81 3.37 -49.41
C THR A 664 38.30 3.60 -49.66
N ARG A 665 39.08 3.90 -48.61
CA ARG A 665 40.55 4.04 -48.67
C ARG A 665 41.32 2.89 -48.05
N PHE A 666 40.62 1.87 -47.53
CA PHE A 666 41.25 0.71 -46.91
C PHE A 666 41.59 -0.33 -47.98
N VAL A 667 42.90 -0.48 -48.26
CA VAL A 667 43.42 -1.28 -49.37
C VAL A 667 44.45 -2.34 -48.95
N ASP A 668 44.87 -2.34 -47.69
CA ASP A 668 45.91 -3.21 -47.14
C ASP A 668 45.37 -3.98 -45.93
N TYR A 669 45.29 -5.30 -46.07
CA TYR A 669 44.81 -6.25 -45.06
C TYR A 669 45.94 -7.08 -44.45
N THR A 670 47.22 -6.71 -44.67
CA THR A 670 48.39 -7.46 -44.17
C THR A 670 48.35 -7.61 -42.65
N PHE A 671 47.79 -6.63 -41.93
CA PHE A 671 47.55 -6.70 -40.49
C PHE A 671 46.75 -7.94 -40.06
N PHE A 672 45.86 -8.45 -40.91
CA PHE A 672 44.98 -9.59 -40.58
C PHE A 672 45.58 -10.96 -40.90
N LYS A 673 46.80 -11.00 -41.47
CA LYS A 673 47.45 -12.22 -41.95
C LYS A 673 47.51 -13.33 -40.89
N SER A 674 48.08 -13.03 -39.71
CA SER A 674 48.29 -14.03 -38.66
C SER A 674 46.98 -14.64 -38.17
N PHE A 675 45.94 -13.83 -38.00
CA PHE A 675 44.63 -14.31 -37.52
C PHE A 675 43.94 -15.25 -38.52
N VAL A 676 44.21 -15.11 -39.82
CA VAL A 676 43.71 -16.02 -40.86
C VAL A 676 44.57 -17.30 -40.93
N GLU A 677 45.89 -17.18 -40.86
CA GLU A 677 46.81 -18.34 -40.87
C GLU A 677 46.67 -19.22 -39.62
N GLU A 678 46.38 -18.62 -38.47
CA GLU A 678 46.16 -19.30 -37.19
C GLU A 678 44.70 -19.78 -37.00
N GLU A 679 43.86 -19.67 -38.04
CA GLU A 679 42.44 -20.07 -38.04
C GLU A 679 41.59 -19.41 -36.93
N GLN A 680 42.03 -18.25 -36.41
CA GLN A 680 41.24 -17.47 -35.45
C GLN A 680 40.01 -16.86 -36.10
N ILE A 681 40.15 -16.37 -37.34
CA ILE A 681 39.03 -15.87 -38.15
C ILE A 681 38.58 -16.95 -39.12
N LYS A 682 37.29 -17.28 -39.08
CA LYS A 682 36.65 -18.24 -39.98
C LYS A 682 35.99 -17.55 -41.16
N LYS A 683 35.65 -18.34 -42.19
CA LYS A 683 35.02 -17.84 -43.41
C LYS A 683 33.69 -17.12 -43.15
N GLU A 684 32.87 -17.66 -42.25
CA GLU A 684 31.58 -17.09 -41.83
C GLU A 684 31.73 -15.76 -41.06
N ASP A 685 32.91 -15.52 -40.48
CA ASP A 685 33.23 -14.33 -39.69
C ASP A 685 33.98 -13.26 -40.52
N TRP A 686 34.13 -13.48 -41.83
CA TRP A 686 34.75 -12.55 -42.77
C TRP A 686 33.72 -11.87 -43.68
N LEU A 687 33.53 -10.57 -43.50
CA LEU A 687 32.71 -9.75 -44.39
C LEU A 687 33.44 -8.47 -44.75
N VAL A 688 33.86 -8.33 -45.99
CA VAL A 688 34.42 -7.08 -46.52
C VAL A 688 33.65 -6.68 -47.76
N THR A 689 33.04 -5.50 -47.74
CA THR A 689 32.25 -5.01 -48.89
C THR A 689 32.31 -3.50 -49.04
N ASN A 690 32.30 -3.01 -50.29
CA ASN A 690 32.41 -1.60 -50.65
C ASN A 690 33.64 -0.88 -50.05
N CYS A 691 34.72 -1.60 -49.77
CA CYS A 691 36.00 -1.06 -49.32
C CYS A 691 36.93 -0.75 -50.51
N GLY A 692 38.06 -0.08 -50.25
CA GLY A 692 39.05 0.24 -51.30
C GLY A 692 39.59 -1.02 -51.98
N TYR A 693 39.83 -2.06 -51.19
CA TYR A 693 40.03 -3.44 -51.62
C TYR A 693 39.01 -4.34 -50.91
N ASN A 694 38.43 -5.33 -51.62
CA ASN A 694 37.41 -6.23 -51.07
C ASN A 694 37.86 -7.69 -51.15
N PRO A 695 38.93 -8.09 -50.42
CA PRO A 695 39.37 -9.48 -50.41
C PRO A 695 38.27 -10.39 -49.85
N THR A 696 38.02 -11.50 -50.54
CA THR A 696 37.30 -12.66 -50.00
C THR A 696 38.17 -13.37 -48.95
N TYR A 697 37.57 -14.25 -48.15
CA TYR A 697 38.34 -15.06 -47.20
C TYR A 697 39.38 -15.93 -47.92
N GLU A 698 39.03 -16.47 -49.10
CA GLU A 698 39.94 -17.25 -49.95
C GLU A 698 41.09 -16.40 -50.53
N ASP A 699 40.87 -15.10 -50.76
CA ASP A 699 41.95 -14.17 -51.13
C ASP A 699 42.98 -14.05 -50.00
N MET A 700 42.51 -13.91 -48.76
CA MET A 700 43.35 -13.82 -47.58
C MET A 700 44.15 -15.10 -47.34
N GLN A 701 43.52 -16.27 -47.48
CA GLN A 701 44.21 -17.57 -47.37
C GLN A 701 45.28 -17.76 -48.46
N ALA A 702 45.04 -17.19 -49.65
CA ALA A 702 45.98 -17.25 -50.77
C ALA A 702 47.06 -16.15 -50.75
N GLY A 703 47.17 -15.38 -49.66
CA GLY A 703 48.20 -14.35 -49.50
C GLY A 703 47.94 -13.04 -50.26
N ARG A 704 46.72 -12.82 -50.78
CA ARG A 704 46.35 -11.60 -51.53
C ARG A 704 45.87 -10.51 -50.56
N TYR A 705 46.80 -9.90 -49.83
CA TYR A 705 46.47 -8.94 -48.76
C TYR A 705 46.27 -7.50 -49.22
N THR A 706 46.80 -7.12 -50.39
CA THR A 706 46.76 -5.75 -50.90
C THR A 706 46.10 -5.69 -52.28
N GLN A 707 45.47 -4.57 -52.61
CA GLN A 707 45.05 -4.28 -53.99
C GLN A 707 46.27 -4.33 -54.92
N GLN A 708 46.21 -5.16 -55.97
CA GLN A 708 47.26 -5.25 -56.99
C GLN A 708 47.21 -4.07 -57.96
#